data_AF-A0A9D7EE95-F1
#
_entry.id   AF-A0A9D7EE95-F1
#
_cell.length_a   1.000
_cell.length_b   1.000
_cell.length_c   1.000
_cell.angle_alpha   90.00
_cell.angle_beta   90.00
_cell.angle_gamma   90.00
#
_symmetry.space_group_name_H-M   'P 1'
#
loop_
_entity.id
_entity.type
_entity.pdbx_description
1 polymer ?
#
loop_
_entity_poly.entity_id
_entity_poly.type
_entity_poly.pdbx_seq_one_letter_code
_entity_poly.pdbx_strand_id
1 'polypeptide(L)'
;MEIANLQHGKILTLDVVPLVDVGIERIPPNGRELMLTRVGDLCALILPGQAEPLVVDARDHKSRRELQRSIEQDAPRLCWLVGLRSDRNQLVALTIQIHEFSERFSIPELKIGVDEKLVADMGRQQARRFSTETACAWLADKLIIQPNSPAGLARVIIIGRPDSQHSQKQAFRILGDRFALDVERHKEGGWLAFRLTRPKTAIKPEEYRPVILAEGAFEFVDQTIAGKMRQGMATELDQIVRTAGSYLGVWLEYQAMEHRRVVEEAKRFGWLSYDGCHRMPDGCWSFQLTADSQWTPSQLWQGITADKDLEASAEVPDMLTSTPAGDEETPSFQIAVRESRPAFRGALAGNDTQSIRLRPDTQDGVVPPDRGYIHVSLRGDLKRMARRNEAHSRIASGKTSIPQLALLLENRPVPVRRVQTHEPLSGAAKARFHSGAPTPRQVEAIRVALNTPDIAVIQGPPGTGKTRTISAIIERLTEIAKDQNADFEKVLLTSFQHDAVENAAAMTEIFGLPAMKVGRRRGDNSESLPLIAWTNRIAEALEADLAASPKKPLRKLLETIRIRHASYVKSPGTETEAARMLLDLRSLAGEHLPADLSDRIVSVADRLKLGVAGQDDECQAAIQVVRGLRIQKEAFADDGPKMAWRVLNQLSSGSWLTAEDRALLEKARDWDSESAPDFLPAMELVKNRLLDALQLSTPPSRTPLVNSEVINVLDEMISTLDKCVRNASAEGAGYGARTTDSGPAK
;
A
#
# COMPACT_ATOMS: atom_id res chain seq x y z
N MET A 1 27.30 14.88 0.78
CA MET A 1 26.86 15.98 1.66
C MET A 1 27.51 17.24 1.16
N GLU A 2 26.71 18.26 0.85
CA GLU A 2 27.28 19.58 0.54
C GLU A 2 27.89 20.18 1.79
N ILE A 3 29.11 20.71 1.66
CA ILE A 3 29.85 21.29 2.77
C ILE A 3 29.08 22.46 3.44
N ALA A 4 28.29 23.19 2.66
CA ALA A 4 27.49 24.31 3.13
C ALA A 4 26.38 23.91 4.13
N ASN A 5 25.99 22.64 4.15
CA ASN A 5 24.99 22.12 5.08
C ASN A 5 25.61 21.58 6.38
N LEU A 6 26.93 21.69 6.55
CA LEU A 6 27.61 21.26 7.76
C LEU A 6 27.23 22.16 8.94
N GLN A 7 26.78 21.56 10.05
CA GLN A 7 26.40 22.28 11.27
C GLN A 7 27.34 21.99 12.46
N HIS A 8 28.43 21.26 12.22
CA HIS A 8 29.27 20.68 13.27
C HIS A 8 30.69 21.20 13.24
N GLY A 9 31.32 21.27 14.42
CA GLY A 9 32.60 21.95 14.63
C GLY A 9 32.40 23.32 15.29
N LYS A 10 33.50 23.96 15.68
CA LYS A 10 33.46 25.34 16.17
C LYS A 10 33.31 26.28 14.96
N ILE A 11 32.19 27.00 14.92
CA ILE A 11 31.78 27.80 13.77
C ILE A 11 32.30 29.23 13.93
N LEU A 12 32.97 29.73 12.90
CA LEU A 12 33.39 31.13 12.75
C LEU A 12 32.82 31.64 11.42
N THR A 13 32.05 32.73 11.48
CA THR A 13 31.54 33.40 10.27
C THR A 13 32.19 34.77 10.18
N LEU A 14 32.97 34.99 9.13
CA LEU A 14 33.86 36.15 9.01
C LEU A 14 33.63 36.87 7.69
N ASP A 15 33.60 38.20 7.75
CA ASP A 15 33.64 39.06 6.57
C ASP A 15 35.11 39.41 6.25
N VAL A 16 35.57 38.98 5.09
CA VAL A 16 36.92 39.23 4.58
C VAL A 16 36.88 40.12 3.33
N VAL A 17 37.88 40.97 3.18
CA VAL A 17 38.01 41.97 2.12
C VAL A 17 39.24 41.59 1.29
N PRO A 18 39.15 41.56 -0.05
CA PRO A 18 40.32 41.32 -0.89
C PRO A 18 41.28 42.51 -0.82
N LEU A 19 42.59 42.23 -0.75
CA LEU A 19 43.63 43.27 -0.76
C LEU A 19 44.02 43.72 -2.18
N VAL A 20 43.51 43.03 -3.19
CA VAL A 20 43.71 43.32 -4.60
C VAL A 20 42.34 43.34 -5.27
N ASP A 21 42.14 44.25 -6.23
CA ASP A 21 40.90 44.32 -7.00
C ASP A 21 40.68 43.01 -7.78
N VAL A 22 39.57 42.35 -7.50
CA VAL A 22 39.18 41.11 -8.17
C VAL A 22 37.75 41.24 -8.70
N GLY A 23 37.59 40.95 -9.99
CA GLY A 23 36.27 40.89 -10.63
C GLY A 23 35.44 39.75 -10.06
N ILE A 24 34.12 39.98 -9.91
CA ILE A 24 33.19 39.00 -9.33
C ILE A 24 33.19 37.68 -10.11
N GLU A 25 33.47 37.73 -11.41
CA GLU A 25 33.54 36.56 -12.31
C GLU A 25 34.58 35.53 -11.88
N ARG A 26 35.58 35.94 -11.10
CA ARG A 26 36.60 35.03 -10.54
C ARG A 26 36.16 34.35 -9.24
N ILE A 27 35.02 34.72 -8.66
CA ILE A 27 34.55 34.21 -7.37
C ILE A 27 33.61 33.02 -7.60
N PRO A 28 33.83 31.87 -6.92
CA PRO A 28 32.96 30.71 -7.06
C PRO A 28 31.56 31.01 -6.48
N PRO A 29 30.52 30.26 -6.89
CA PRO A 29 29.18 30.41 -6.32
C PRO A 29 29.17 30.08 -4.82
N ASN A 30 28.19 30.64 -4.10
CA ASN A 30 27.98 30.37 -2.67
C ASN A 30 27.87 28.86 -2.41
N GLY A 31 28.37 28.42 -1.26
CA GLY A 31 28.45 27.03 -0.84
C GLY A 31 29.66 26.26 -1.37
N ARG A 32 30.53 26.90 -2.18
CA ARG A 32 31.78 26.28 -2.64
C ARG A 32 32.86 26.32 -1.56
N GLU A 33 33.54 25.18 -1.42
CA GLU A 33 34.66 25.03 -0.50
C GLU A 33 35.87 25.85 -0.94
N LEU A 34 36.46 26.56 0.03
CA LEU A 34 37.63 27.40 -0.12
C LEU A 34 38.76 26.84 0.75
N MET A 35 40.01 26.96 0.29
CA MET A 35 41.15 26.59 1.12
C MET A 35 41.80 27.85 1.69
N LEU A 36 41.74 27.98 3.01
CA LEU A 36 42.38 29.07 3.75
C LEU A 36 43.84 28.73 4.02
N THR A 37 44.75 29.57 3.55
CA THR A 37 46.20 29.43 3.74
C THR A 37 46.81 30.72 4.30
N ARG A 38 48.01 30.62 4.86
CA ARG A 38 48.78 31.75 5.37
C ARG A 38 49.79 32.23 4.31
N VAL A 39 49.86 33.54 4.09
CA VAL A 39 50.84 34.18 3.21
C VAL A 39 51.51 35.32 3.99
N GLY A 40 52.66 35.04 4.60
CA GLY A 40 53.33 35.99 5.51
C GLY A 40 52.48 36.29 6.75
N ASP A 41 52.17 37.56 6.97
CA ASP A 41 51.26 38.04 8.04
C ASP A 41 49.79 38.15 7.59
N LEU A 42 49.52 37.83 6.32
CA LEU A 42 48.20 37.94 5.71
C LEU A 42 47.59 36.56 5.47
N CYS A 43 46.28 36.56 5.23
CA CYS A 43 45.52 35.36 4.91
C CYS A 43 45.27 35.31 3.41
N ALA A 44 45.20 34.11 2.84
CA ALA A 44 44.79 33.97 1.46
C ALA A 44 43.79 32.82 1.28
N LEU A 45 42.86 33.02 0.36
CA LEU A 45 41.85 32.04 -0.05
C LEU A 45 42.26 31.46 -1.40
N ILE A 46 42.48 30.15 -1.45
CA ILE A 46 42.66 29.44 -2.72
C ILE A 46 41.26 29.09 -3.24
N LEU A 47 40.91 29.73 -4.35
CA LEU A 47 39.63 29.55 -5.02
C LEU A 47 39.68 28.28 -5.90
N PRO A 48 38.58 27.52 -6.03
CA PRO A 48 38.54 26.33 -6.87
C PRO A 48 38.91 26.65 -8.32
N GLY A 49 39.88 25.92 -8.88
CA GLY A 49 40.31 26.08 -10.27
C GLY A 49 41.21 27.30 -10.55
N GLN A 50 41.66 28.04 -9.53
CA GLN A 50 42.62 29.14 -9.69
C GLN A 50 43.96 28.81 -9.03
N ALA A 51 45.05 29.11 -9.73
CA ALA A 51 46.41 28.90 -9.24
C ALA A 51 46.89 30.02 -8.30
N GLU A 52 46.39 31.25 -8.48
CA GLU A 52 46.74 32.40 -7.66
C GLU A 52 45.82 32.50 -6.44
N PRO A 53 46.37 32.53 -5.21
CA PRO A 53 45.57 32.69 -4.01
C PRO A 53 45.08 34.14 -3.87
N LEU A 54 43.81 34.31 -3.50
CA LEU A 54 43.24 35.62 -3.22
C LEU A 54 43.67 36.08 -1.83
N VAL A 55 44.57 37.05 -1.75
CA VAL A 55 44.99 37.63 -0.46
C VAL A 55 43.84 38.46 0.12
N VAL A 56 43.46 38.15 1.34
CA VAL A 56 42.33 38.76 2.05
C VAL A 56 42.73 39.22 3.44
N ASP A 57 42.03 40.24 3.93
CA ASP A 57 42.10 40.71 5.30
C ASP A 57 40.70 40.77 5.91
N ALA A 58 40.59 40.63 7.22
CA ALA A 58 39.30 40.73 7.89
C ALA A 58 38.81 42.17 7.95
N ARG A 59 37.50 42.36 7.78
CA ARG A 59 36.85 43.69 7.74
C ARG A 59 36.95 44.45 9.06
N ASP A 60 36.88 43.75 10.19
CA ASP A 60 36.91 44.34 11.53
C ASP A 60 37.99 43.72 12.42
N HIS A 61 38.38 44.47 13.45
CA HIS A 61 39.48 44.07 14.35
C HIS A 61 39.18 42.77 15.11
N LYS A 62 37.90 42.46 15.35
CA LYS A 62 37.47 41.22 16.00
C LYS A 62 37.65 40.02 15.05
N SER A 63 37.12 40.09 13.83
CA SER A 63 37.30 39.00 12.84
C SER A 63 38.77 38.82 12.49
N ARG A 64 39.59 39.89 12.49
CA ARG A 64 41.04 39.77 12.29
C ARG A 64 41.70 38.90 13.36
N ARG A 65 41.37 39.13 14.64
CA ARG A 65 41.88 38.31 15.74
C ARG A 65 41.40 36.86 15.66
N GLU A 66 40.14 36.63 15.31
CA GLU A 66 39.58 35.28 15.17
C GLU A 66 40.19 34.51 13.99
N LEU A 67 40.35 35.16 12.84
CA LEU A 67 40.98 34.62 11.65
C LEU A 67 42.45 34.27 11.90
N GLN A 68 43.19 35.18 12.52
CA GLN A 68 44.60 34.99 12.85
C GLN A 68 44.77 33.85 13.86
N ARG A 69 43.93 33.81 14.91
CA ARG A 69 43.92 32.71 15.88
C ARG A 69 43.65 31.36 15.21
N SER A 70 42.67 31.29 14.31
CA SER A 70 42.35 30.05 13.58
C SER A 70 43.57 29.52 12.83
N ILE A 71 44.29 30.41 12.13
CA ILE A 71 45.47 30.06 11.34
C ILE A 71 46.65 29.67 12.23
N GLU A 72 46.91 30.43 13.31
CA GLU A 72 48.00 30.16 14.25
C GLU A 72 47.83 28.83 15.00
N GLN A 73 46.59 28.44 15.30
CA GLN A 73 46.29 27.18 15.99
C GLN A 73 46.44 25.94 15.09
N ASP A 74 46.56 26.14 13.77
CA ASP A 74 46.60 25.09 12.73
C ASP A 74 45.59 23.96 12.94
N ALA A 75 44.43 24.30 13.51
CA ALA A 75 43.37 23.34 13.78
C ALA A 75 42.82 22.80 12.44
N PRO A 76 42.49 21.50 12.36
CA PRO A 76 41.80 20.94 11.21
C PRO A 76 40.52 21.71 10.94
N ARG A 77 40.32 22.15 9.70
CA ARG A 77 39.26 23.09 9.34
C ARG A 77 38.66 22.79 7.99
N LEU A 78 37.39 23.16 7.84
CA LEU A 78 36.68 23.25 6.58
C LEU A 78 36.20 24.69 6.40
N CYS A 79 36.34 25.24 5.20
CA CYS A 79 36.00 26.62 4.90
C CYS A 79 35.21 26.69 3.59
N TRP A 80 34.17 27.52 3.53
CA TRP A 80 33.40 27.75 2.30
C TRP A 80 32.87 29.17 2.22
N LEU A 81 32.50 29.57 1.00
CA LEU A 81 31.87 30.86 0.72
C LEU A 81 30.39 30.85 1.12
N VAL A 82 29.95 31.81 1.92
CA VAL A 82 28.54 32.00 2.30
C VAL A 82 27.87 33.07 1.44
N GLY A 83 28.59 34.15 1.17
CA GLY A 83 28.07 35.27 0.39
C GLY A 83 29.16 36.20 -0.11
N LEU A 84 28.82 37.02 -1.10
CA LEU A 84 29.70 38.06 -1.63
C LEU A 84 28.96 39.39 -1.63
N ARG A 85 29.71 40.48 -1.44
CA ARG A 85 29.25 41.86 -1.60
C ARG A 85 30.10 42.51 -2.67
N SER A 86 29.44 43.20 -3.59
CA SER A 86 30.10 43.85 -4.72
C SER A 86 29.56 45.24 -4.96
N ASP A 87 30.40 46.10 -5.54
CA ASP A 87 30.03 47.41 -6.07
C ASP A 87 30.64 47.56 -7.47
N ARG A 88 29.87 48.07 -8.43
CA ARG A 88 30.29 48.27 -9.85
C ARG A 88 31.08 47.10 -10.47
N ASN A 89 30.61 45.86 -10.27
CA ASN A 89 31.25 44.62 -10.74
C ASN A 89 32.63 44.29 -10.12
N GLN A 90 33.03 45.00 -9.06
CA GLN A 90 34.20 44.71 -8.26
C GLN A 90 33.80 44.09 -6.92
N LEU A 91 34.62 43.15 -6.44
CA LEU A 91 34.43 42.50 -5.16
C LEU A 91 34.79 43.45 -4.00
N VAL A 92 33.84 43.70 -3.10
CA VAL A 92 34.04 44.55 -1.92
C VAL A 92 34.29 43.71 -0.66
N ALA A 93 33.57 42.60 -0.49
CA ALA A 93 33.77 41.68 0.63
C ALA A 93 33.24 40.28 0.32
N LEU A 94 33.79 39.28 0.98
CA LEU A 94 33.34 37.90 1.01
C LEU A 94 32.96 37.53 2.44
N THR A 95 31.81 36.90 2.62
CA THR A 95 31.45 36.26 3.88
C THR A 95 31.84 34.80 3.76
N ILE A 96 32.77 34.35 4.60
CA ILE A 96 33.22 32.96 4.66
C ILE A 96 32.78 32.32 5.98
N GLN A 97 32.58 31.01 5.97
CA GLN A 97 32.29 30.22 7.16
C GLN A 97 33.36 29.16 7.34
N ILE A 98 33.96 29.13 8.52
CA ILE A 98 35.03 28.22 8.91
C ILE A 98 34.51 27.33 10.04
N HIS A 99 34.66 26.03 9.87
CA HIS A 99 34.35 25.03 10.89
C HIS A 99 35.66 24.40 11.34
N GLU A 100 36.02 24.62 12.61
CA GLU A 100 37.21 24.05 13.24
C GLU A 100 36.87 22.75 13.98
N PHE A 101 37.76 21.78 13.87
CA PHE A 101 37.64 20.46 14.50
C PHE A 101 38.77 20.23 15.49
N SER A 102 38.55 19.33 16.45
CA SER A 102 39.54 19.04 17.49
C SER A 102 40.75 18.29 16.94
N GLU A 103 40.52 17.31 16.05
CA GLU A 103 41.55 16.42 15.51
C GLU A 103 41.24 16.03 14.05
N ARG A 104 42.31 15.67 13.32
CA ARG A 104 42.24 15.11 11.97
C ARG A 104 42.69 13.65 12.01
N PHE A 105 41.88 12.75 11.49
CA PHE A 105 42.21 11.32 11.34
C PHE A 105 42.29 10.94 9.88
N SER A 106 43.32 10.18 9.49
CA SER A 106 43.37 9.53 8.18
C SER A 106 42.94 8.06 8.35
N ILE A 107 41.90 7.67 7.62
CA ILE A 107 41.39 6.30 7.59
C ILE A 107 41.54 5.79 6.16
N PRO A 108 42.43 4.81 5.89
CA PRO A 108 42.70 4.37 4.52
C PRO A 108 41.42 3.91 3.80
N GLU A 109 40.66 3.04 4.45
CA GLU A 109 39.39 2.53 3.94
C GLU A 109 38.44 2.25 5.12
N LEU A 110 37.18 2.65 4.97
CA LEU A 110 36.11 2.36 5.92
C LEU A 110 34.84 1.96 5.17
N LYS A 111 34.59 0.66 5.14
CA LYS A 111 33.35 0.06 4.64
C LYS A 111 32.34 -0.10 5.76
N ILE A 112 31.15 0.47 5.57
CA ILE A 112 30.06 0.47 6.54
C ILE A 112 28.89 -0.33 5.95
N GLY A 113 28.58 -1.46 6.58
CA GLY A 113 27.47 -2.30 6.18
C GLY A 113 26.11 -1.66 6.45
N VAL A 114 25.20 -1.84 5.51
CA VAL A 114 23.79 -1.47 5.60
C VAL A 114 22.95 -2.75 5.52
N ASP A 115 22.14 -3.00 6.53
CA ASP A 115 21.28 -4.19 6.62
C ASP A 115 19.78 -3.84 6.47
N GLU A 116 18.93 -4.86 6.41
CA GLU A 116 17.49 -4.70 6.18
C GLU A 116 16.81 -3.89 7.28
N LYS A 117 17.30 -3.98 8.53
CA LYS A 117 16.77 -3.19 9.65
C LYS A 117 16.99 -1.71 9.39
N LEU A 118 18.21 -1.31 9.04
CA LEU A 118 18.51 0.09 8.78
C LEU A 118 17.73 0.62 7.58
N VAL A 119 17.60 -0.16 6.51
CA VAL A 119 16.79 0.22 5.34
C VAL A 119 15.32 0.41 5.72
N ALA A 120 14.75 -0.47 6.54
CA ALA A 120 13.39 -0.32 7.04
C ALA A 120 13.22 0.90 7.96
N ASP A 121 14.19 1.14 8.86
CA ASP A 121 14.21 2.31 9.75
C ASP A 121 14.27 3.61 8.94
N MET A 122 15.11 3.66 7.90
CA MET A 122 15.20 4.78 6.97
C MET A 122 13.87 5.00 6.25
N GLY A 123 13.25 3.93 5.73
CA GLY A 123 12.00 4.05 5.00
C GLY A 123 10.86 4.61 5.85
N ARG A 124 10.79 4.19 7.11
CA ARG A 124 9.84 4.75 8.10
C ARG A 124 10.09 6.21 8.38
N GLN A 125 11.34 6.60 8.68
CA GLN A 125 11.66 7.99 9.02
C GLN A 125 11.45 8.97 7.85
N GLN A 126 11.64 8.51 6.61
CA GLN A 126 11.52 9.35 5.41
C GLN A 126 10.15 9.24 4.73
N ALA A 127 9.23 8.39 5.23
CA ALA A 127 7.97 8.07 4.57
C ALA A 127 8.15 7.71 3.07
N ARG A 128 9.22 6.97 2.76
CA ARG A 128 9.60 6.58 1.38
C ARG A 128 10.18 5.17 1.36
N ARG A 129 9.90 4.37 0.33
CA ARG A 129 10.57 3.07 0.14
C ARG A 129 11.99 3.25 -0.41
N PHE A 130 12.94 2.53 0.18
CA PHE A 130 14.33 2.44 -0.27
C PHE A 130 14.63 1.01 -0.73
N SER A 131 15.31 0.87 -1.86
CA SER A 131 16.15 -0.31 -2.10
C SER A 131 17.46 -0.18 -1.33
N THR A 132 18.16 -1.28 -1.07
CA THR A 132 19.46 -1.23 -0.39
C THR A 132 20.47 -0.34 -1.11
N GLU A 133 20.51 -0.40 -2.45
CA GLU A 133 21.38 0.45 -3.28
C GLU A 133 21.03 1.93 -3.11
N THR A 134 19.75 2.29 -3.18
CA THR A 134 19.30 3.67 -2.97
C THR A 134 19.54 4.15 -1.54
N ALA A 135 19.48 3.25 -0.54
CA ALA A 135 19.79 3.58 0.84
C ALA A 135 21.28 3.87 1.02
N CYS A 136 22.16 3.06 0.44
CA CYS A 136 23.62 3.27 0.47
C CYS A 136 23.99 4.59 -0.21
N ALA A 137 23.45 4.86 -1.40
CA ALA A 137 23.66 6.12 -2.12
C ALA A 137 23.13 7.33 -1.33
N TRP A 138 21.96 7.21 -0.70
CA TRP A 138 21.40 8.27 0.13
C TRP A 138 22.25 8.55 1.38
N LEU A 139 22.76 7.51 2.04
CA LEU A 139 23.65 7.69 3.20
C LEU A 139 24.97 8.35 2.77
N ALA A 140 25.55 7.95 1.65
CA ALA A 140 26.72 8.61 1.07
C ALA A 140 26.44 10.10 0.80
N ASP A 141 25.29 10.41 0.18
CA ASP A 141 24.89 11.79 -0.08
C ASP A 141 24.66 12.61 1.20
N LYS A 142 24.18 12.01 2.30
CA LYS A 142 23.89 12.76 3.53
C LYS A 142 25.03 12.83 4.54
N LEU A 143 26.01 11.93 4.47
CA LEU A 143 27.03 11.79 5.51
C LEU A 143 28.46 11.99 5.01
N ILE A 144 28.74 11.81 3.71
CA ILE A 144 30.09 11.90 3.16
C ILE A 144 30.26 13.26 2.47
N ILE A 145 31.25 14.03 2.87
CA ILE A 145 31.69 15.26 2.21
C ILE A 145 32.65 14.86 1.09
N GLN A 146 32.28 15.15 -0.15
CA GLN A 146 33.11 14.82 -1.32
C GLN A 146 34.38 15.68 -1.35
N PRO A 147 35.48 15.19 -1.94
CA PRO A 147 36.70 15.97 -2.06
C PRO A 147 36.50 17.21 -2.95
N ASN A 148 37.19 18.30 -2.62
CA ASN A 148 37.16 19.54 -3.43
C ASN A 148 38.05 19.45 -4.69
N SER A 149 38.94 18.46 -4.75
CA SER A 149 39.86 18.25 -5.88
C SER A 149 39.87 16.77 -6.29
N PRO A 150 40.20 16.46 -7.56
CA PRO A 150 40.26 15.07 -8.04
C PRO A 150 41.26 14.18 -7.30
N ALA A 151 42.29 14.78 -6.70
CA ALA A 151 43.30 14.08 -5.88
C ALA A 151 42.99 14.11 -4.37
N GLY A 152 41.89 14.76 -3.96
CA GLY A 152 41.50 14.89 -2.56
C GLY A 152 40.81 13.63 -2.02
N LEU A 153 40.84 13.46 -0.70
CA LEU A 153 40.11 12.40 -0.01
C LEU A 153 38.71 12.85 0.39
N ALA A 154 37.77 11.90 0.40
CA ALA A 154 36.45 12.14 0.99
C ALA A 154 36.59 12.35 2.50
N ARG A 155 35.61 13.04 3.09
CA ARG A 155 35.63 13.45 4.49
C ARG A 155 34.34 13.09 5.20
N VAL A 156 34.44 12.68 6.46
CA VAL A 156 33.29 12.46 7.35
C VAL A 156 33.57 13.07 8.71
N ILE A 157 32.50 13.50 9.39
CA ILE A 157 32.59 14.07 10.73
C ILE A 157 32.21 13.00 11.74
N ILE A 158 33.12 12.69 12.68
CA ILE A 158 32.95 11.58 13.64
C ILE A 158 32.91 12.12 15.07
N ILE A 159 32.06 11.52 15.89
CA ILE A 159 32.04 11.70 17.35
C ILE A 159 32.14 10.33 18.04
N GLY A 160 32.86 10.30 19.17
CA GLY A 160 32.89 9.15 20.09
C GLY A 160 31.52 8.79 20.69
N ARG A 161 31.33 7.49 20.95
CA ARG A 161 30.13 6.79 21.48
C ARG A 161 29.03 7.61 22.17
N PRO A 162 27.87 7.92 21.54
CA PRO A 162 26.75 8.68 22.14
C PRO A 162 26.22 8.13 23.48
N ASP A 163 26.07 6.82 23.66
CA ASP A 163 25.52 6.18 24.87
C ASP A 163 26.57 5.32 25.59
N SER A 164 26.89 5.66 26.84
CA SER A 164 27.88 4.94 27.66
C SER A 164 27.31 3.76 28.47
N GLN A 165 26.01 3.47 28.39
CA GLN A 165 25.42 2.61 29.43
C GLN A 165 25.48 1.10 29.21
N HIS A 166 25.47 0.50 28.00
CA HIS A 166 25.32 -0.97 27.92
C HIS A 166 25.95 -1.74 26.73
N SER A 167 27.02 -1.27 26.07
CA SER A 167 27.69 -2.11 25.04
C SER A 167 29.21 -2.23 25.23
N GLN A 168 29.74 -3.46 25.18
CA GLN A 168 31.19 -3.76 25.15
C GLN A 168 31.82 -3.50 23.76
N LYS A 169 31.04 -3.13 22.73
CA LYS A 169 31.49 -3.06 21.33
C LYS A 169 31.94 -1.68 20.88
N GLN A 170 33.15 -1.55 20.32
CA GLN A 170 33.62 -0.31 19.69
C GLN A 170 32.57 0.29 18.75
N ALA A 171 32.19 1.55 18.99
CA ALA A 171 31.15 2.24 18.24
C ALA A 171 31.47 3.73 18.12
N PHE A 172 30.98 4.36 17.07
CA PHE A 172 31.13 5.79 16.82
C PHE A 172 29.89 6.31 16.08
N ARG A 173 29.76 7.64 16.03
CA ARG A 173 28.68 8.33 15.32
C ARG A 173 29.27 9.13 14.18
N ILE A 174 28.70 8.97 12.98
CA ILE A 174 28.95 9.84 11.84
C ILE A 174 27.87 10.93 11.81
N LEU A 175 28.30 12.17 11.68
CA LEU A 175 27.41 13.32 11.59
C LEU A 175 27.31 13.81 10.14
N GLY A 176 26.08 14.04 9.69
CA GLY A 176 25.77 14.72 8.44
C GLY A 176 25.00 16.02 8.70
N ASP A 177 24.27 16.49 7.69
CA ASP A 177 23.48 17.72 7.75
C ASP A 177 22.35 17.63 8.81
N ARG A 178 21.31 16.84 8.52
CA ARG A 178 20.15 16.64 9.42
C ARG A 178 20.11 15.28 10.08
N PHE A 179 21.14 14.48 9.84
CA PHE A 179 21.16 13.07 10.16
C PHE A 179 22.45 12.71 10.87
N ALA A 180 22.35 11.83 11.85
CA ALA A 180 23.49 11.20 12.48
C ALA A 180 23.33 9.69 12.45
N LEU A 181 24.38 8.99 12.05
CA LEU A 181 24.42 7.55 11.88
C LEU A 181 25.31 6.93 12.94
N ASP A 182 24.76 6.03 13.75
CA ASP A 182 25.54 5.25 14.69
C ASP A 182 26.05 3.97 14.03
N VAL A 183 27.35 3.75 14.20
CA VAL A 183 28.09 2.64 13.61
C VAL A 183 28.76 1.85 14.73
N GLU A 184 28.64 0.53 14.70
CA GLU A 184 29.29 -0.36 15.65
C GLU A 184 30.14 -1.42 14.95
N ARG A 185 31.15 -1.94 15.66
CA ARG A 185 31.95 -3.05 15.17
C ARG A 185 31.13 -4.34 15.18
N HIS A 186 31.04 -5.00 14.02
CA HIS A 186 30.29 -6.24 13.85
C HIS A 186 31.06 -7.44 14.44
N LYS A 187 30.34 -8.52 14.82
CA LYS A 187 30.94 -9.70 15.48
C LYS A 187 31.93 -10.45 14.58
N GLU A 188 31.66 -10.48 13.28
CA GLU A 188 32.48 -11.15 12.24
C GLU A 188 33.63 -10.26 11.73
N GLY A 189 33.82 -9.07 12.33
CA GLY A 189 34.69 -8.03 11.79
C GLY A 189 33.95 -7.03 10.90
N GLY A 190 34.57 -5.89 10.63
CA GLY A 190 33.97 -4.78 9.90
C GLY A 190 33.04 -3.88 10.73
N TRP A 191 32.42 -2.92 10.06
CA TRP A 191 31.58 -1.88 10.66
C TRP A 191 30.16 -1.98 10.14
N LEU A 192 29.17 -1.91 11.03
CA LEU A 192 27.76 -2.03 10.70
C LEU A 192 27.01 -0.80 11.23
N ALA A 193 26.27 -0.15 10.34
CA ALA A 193 25.37 0.92 10.74
C ALA A 193 24.13 0.34 11.42
N PHE A 194 23.75 0.87 12.59
CA PHE A 194 22.67 0.27 13.40
C PHE A 194 21.55 1.21 13.81
N ARG A 195 21.75 2.53 13.72
CA ARG A 195 20.73 3.51 14.09
C ARG A 195 20.93 4.81 13.31
N LEU A 196 19.88 5.26 12.64
CA LEU A 196 19.80 6.59 12.04
C LEU A 196 18.97 7.50 12.95
N THR A 197 19.50 8.69 13.25
CA THR A 197 18.85 9.68 14.12
C THR A 197 18.77 11.04 13.43
N ARG A 198 17.75 11.83 13.79
CA ARG A 198 17.64 13.26 13.44
C ARG A 198 17.90 14.08 14.69
N PRO A 199 19.12 14.56 14.93
CA PRO A 199 19.37 15.45 16.06
C PRO A 199 18.49 16.71 15.91
N LYS A 200 17.65 16.99 16.93
CA LYS A 200 16.71 18.12 16.93
C LYS A 200 17.37 19.48 17.21
N THR A 201 18.62 19.46 17.63
CA THR A 201 19.40 20.64 18.00
C THR A 201 20.84 20.41 17.55
N ALA A 202 21.50 21.44 17.03
CA ALA A 202 22.95 21.44 16.92
C ALA A 202 23.51 21.12 18.30
N ILE A 203 24.37 20.11 18.39
CA ILE A 203 24.99 19.68 19.65
C ILE A 203 25.68 20.92 20.24
N LYS A 204 25.28 21.34 21.44
CA LYS A 204 25.82 22.56 22.04
C LYS A 204 27.33 22.35 22.30
N PRO A 205 28.19 23.35 21.99
CA PRO A 205 29.64 23.23 22.17
C PRO A 205 30.04 22.81 23.58
N GLU A 206 29.25 23.14 24.60
CA GLU A 206 29.55 22.88 26.01
C GLU A 206 29.45 21.41 26.44
N GLU A 207 28.88 20.51 25.63
CA GLU A 207 28.80 19.06 25.89
C GLU A 207 29.97 18.27 25.24
N TYR A 208 31.18 18.86 25.22
CA TYR A 208 32.36 18.37 24.50
C TYR A 208 32.58 16.84 24.58
N ARG A 209 32.19 16.16 23.49
CA ARG A 209 33.02 15.10 22.92
C ARG A 209 33.81 15.73 21.76
N PRO A 210 35.11 15.41 21.60
CA PRO A 210 35.87 15.94 20.47
C PRO A 210 35.19 15.54 19.17
N VAL A 211 34.90 16.55 18.33
CA VAL A 211 34.38 16.35 16.98
C VAL A 211 35.59 16.23 16.06
N ILE A 212 35.68 15.09 15.38
CA ILE A 212 36.86 14.68 14.61
C ILE A 212 36.55 14.79 13.12
N LEU A 213 37.48 15.36 12.36
CA LEU A 213 37.47 15.33 10.90
C LEU A 213 38.23 14.09 10.42
N ALA A 214 37.55 13.14 9.81
CA ALA A 214 38.18 11.94 9.24
C ALA A 214 38.24 12.02 7.71
N GLU A 215 39.41 11.72 7.14
CA GLU A 215 39.73 11.76 5.72
C GLU A 215 40.08 10.35 5.22
N GLY A 216 39.50 9.91 4.10
CA GLY A 216 39.64 8.52 3.68
C GLY A 216 38.76 8.07 2.52
N ALA A 217 38.83 6.79 2.20
CA ALA A 217 37.87 6.11 1.33
C ALA A 217 36.70 5.56 2.16
N PHE A 218 35.53 6.18 2.03
CA PHE A 218 34.32 5.82 2.78
C PHE A 218 33.28 5.22 1.84
N GLU A 219 32.78 4.02 2.16
CA GLU A 219 31.81 3.32 1.33
C GLU A 219 30.71 2.67 2.19
N PHE A 220 29.45 2.81 1.76
CA PHE A 220 28.33 2.06 2.32
C PHE A 220 28.10 0.81 1.46
N VAL A 221 28.16 -0.36 2.09
CA VAL A 221 28.07 -1.66 1.39
C VAL A 221 26.79 -2.40 1.75
N ASP A 222 26.18 -3.07 0.77
CA ASP A 222 25.04 -3.95 0.98
C ASP A 222 25.46 -5.14 1.84
N GLN A 223 25.01 -5.16 3.10
CA GLN A 223 25.22 -6.27 4.03
C GLN A 223 23.91 -7.00 4.36
N THR A 224 22.87 -6.81 3.54
CA THR A 224 21.63 -7.58 3.62
C THR A 224 21.91 -9.05 3.33
N ILE A 225 21.04 -9.94 3.81
CA ILE A 225 21.14 -11.37 3.55
C ILE A 225 21.06 -11.65 2.04
N ALA A 226 20.18 -10.94 1.33
CA ALA A 226 20.09 -11.03 -0.13
C ALA A 226 21.37 -10.54 -0.83
N GLY A 227 21.99 -9.47 -0.33
CA GLY A 227 23.30 -8.98 -0.79
C GLY A 227 24.39 -10.03 -0.63
N LYS A 228 24.53 -10.59 0.58
CA LYS A 228 25.49 -11.67 0.88
C LYS A 228 25.26 -12.91 0.02
N MET A 229 23.99 -13.26 -0.23
CA MET A 229 23.63 -14.40 -1.08
C MET A 229 24.13 -14.28 -2.52
N ARG A 230 24.03 -13.08 -3.10
CA ARG A 230 24.50 -12.79 -4.46
C ARG A 230 26.03 -12.80 -4.59
N GLN A 231 26.75 -12.50 -3.52
CA GLN A 231 28.21 -12.31 -3.55
C GLN A 231 29.04 -13.60 -3.32
N GLY A 232 28.41 -14.76 -3.05
CA GLY A 232 29.16 -16.02 -2.95
C GLY A 232 28.41 -17.25 -2.41
N MET A 233 27.33 -17.06 -1.64
CA MET A 233 26.63 -18.20 -1.01
C MET A 233 25.84 -19.08 -2.00
N ALA A 234 25.48 -18.57 -3.19
CA ALA A 234 24.81 -19.36 -4.21
C ALA A 234 25.69 -20.52 -4.74
N THR A 235 26.99 -20.26 -4.93
CA THR A 235 27.96 -21.28 -5.36
C THR A 235 28.22 -22.30 -4.24
N GLU A 236 28.22 -21.85 -2.99
CA GLU A 236 28.30 -22.72 -1.82
C GLU A 236 27.07 -23.64 -1.71
N LEU A 237 25.87 -23.11 -1.98
CA LEU A 237 24.62 -23.89 -2.00
C LEU A 237 24.69 -25.04 -3.01
N ASP A 238 25.11 -24.76 -4.24
CA ASP A 238 25.20 -25.76 -5.31
C ASP A 238 26.16 -26.90 -4.96
N GLN A 239 27.24 -26.61 -4.24
CA GLN A 239 28.18 -27.63 -3.74
C GLN A 239 27.56 -28.45 -2.60
N ILE A 240 26.85 -27.80 -1.67
CA ILE A 240 26.21 -28.48 -0.53
C ILE A 240 25.14 -29.46 -0.99
N VAL A 241 24.27 -29.08 -1.93
CA VAL A 241 23.21 -29.96 -2.44
C VAL A 241 23.80 -31.22 -3.08
N ARG A 242 24.94 -31.10 -3.77
CA ARG A 242 25.64 -32.22 -4.41
C ARG A 242 26.41 -33.11 -3.44
N THR A 243 26.54 -32.71 -2.17
CA THR A 243 27.23 -33.51 -1.15
C THR A 243 26.35 -34.68 -0.71
N ALA A 244 26.93 -35.88 -0.64
CA ALA A 244 26.23 -37.08 -0.17
C ALA A 244 25.72 -36.90 1.28
N GLY A 245 24.45 -37.22 1.52
CA GLY A 245 23.81 -37.07 2.83
C GLY A 245 23.26 -35.67 3.13
N SER A 246 23.22 -34.76 2.14
CA SER A 246 22.49 -33.49 2.28
C SER A 246 20.98 -33.73 2.44
N TYR A 247 20.30 -32.90 3.24
CA TYR A 247 18.85 -32.99 3.42
C TYR A 247 18.11 -32.85 2.08
N LEU A 248 18.57 -31.91 1.24
CA LEU A 248 18.02 -31.68 -0.10
C LEU A 248 18.33 -32.83 -1.08
N GLY A 249 19.43 -33.55 -0.89
CA GLY A 249 19.72 -34.79 -1.63
C GLY A 249 18.76 -35.91 -1.22
N VAL A 250 18.61 -36.14 0.10
CA VAL A 250 17.68 -37.15 0.65
C VAL A 250 16.23 -36.88 0.22
N TRP A 251 15.80 -35.61 0.15
CA TRP A 251 14.49 -35.24 -0.41
C TRP A 251 14.29 -35.86 -1.80
N LEU A 252 15.25 -35.67 -2.72
CA LEU A 252 15.14 -36.16 -4.09
C LEU A 252 15.13 -37.69 -4.15
N GLU A 253 15.91 -38.35 -3.29
CA GLU A 253 15.90 -39.81 -3.17
C GLU A 253 14.52 -40.35 -2.74
N TYR A 254 13.92 -39.77 -1.69
CA TYR A 254 12.58 -40.14 -1.24
C TYR A 254 11.53 -39.91 -2.32
N GLN A 255 11.63 -38.79 -3.05
CA GLN A 255 10.72 -38.50 -4.15
C GLN A 255 10.86 -39.49 -5.31
N ALA A 256 12.08 -39.91 -5.64
CA ALA A 256 12.33 -40.94 -6.64
C ALA A 256 11.80 -42.32 -6.21
N MET A 257 11.89 -42.67 -4.93
CA MET A 257 11.27 -43.87 -4.37
C MET A 257 9.74 -43.82 -4.44
N GLU A 258 9.13 -42.69 -4.06
CA GLU A 258 7.67 -42.50 -4.15
C GLU A 258 7.18 -42.58 -5.59
N HIS A 259 7.89 -41.95 -6.54
CA HIS A 259 7.57 -42.02 -7.97
C HIS A 259 7.60 -43.46 -8.48
N ARG A 260 8.66 -44.22 -8.20
CA ARG A 260 8.76 -45.63 -8.58
C ARG A 260 7.60 -46.45 -8.02
N ARG A 261 7.28 -46.28 -6.73
CA ARG A 261 6.17 -46.98 -6.08
C ARG A 261 4.83 -46.69 -6.76
N VAL A 262 4.53 -45.42 -7.05
CA VAL A 262 3.27 -45.01 -7.70
C VAL A 262 3.15 -45.61 -9.10
N VAL A 263 4.24 -45.57 -9.89
CA VAL A 263 4.26 -46.14 -11.24
C VAL A 263 4.15 -47.67 -11.21
N GLU A 264 4.87 -48.34 -10.32
CA GLU A 264 4.78 -49.81 -10.16
C GLU A 264 3.39 -50.25 -9.76
N GLU A 265 2.72 -49.51 -8.86
CA GLU A 265 1.36 -49.81 -8.45
C GLU A 265 0.35 -49.62 -9.60
N ALA A 266 0.52 -48.57 -10.41
CA ALA A 266 -0.28 -48.37 -11.61
C ALA A 266 -0.02 -49.44 -12.69
N LYS A 267 1.23 -49.89 -12.86
CA LYS A 267 1.59 -51.02 -13.73
C LYS A 267 0.98 -52.35 -13.27
N ARG A 268 0.93 -52.59 -11.95
CA ARG A 268 0.24 -53.76 -11.37
C ARG A 268 -1.26 -53.75 -11.64
N PHE A 269 -1.87 -52.56 -11.64
CA PHE A 269 -3.27 -52.40 -12.05
C PHE A 269 -3.46 -52.64 -13.55
N GLY A 270 -2.51 -52.18 -14.38
CA GLY A 270 -2.58 -52.31 -15.83
C GLY A 270 -3.60 -51.35 -16.45
N TRP A 271 -4.33 -51.82 -17.45
CA TRP A 271 -5.39 -51.06 -18.11
C TRP A 271 -6.54 -51.98 -18.54
N LEU A 272 -7.73 -51.40 -18.68
CA LEU A 272 -8.94 -52.07 -19.16
C LEU A 272 -9.37 -51.47 -20.49
N SER A 273 -9.50 -52.29 -21.52
CA SER A 273 -9.94 -51.84 -22.85
C SER A 273 -11.48 -51.77 -22.90
N TYR A 274 -12.02 -50.70 -23.50
CA TYR A 274 -13.46 -50.50 -23.69
C TYR A 274 -13.79 -50.06 -25.11
N ASP A 275 -14.95 -50.48 -25.62
CA ASP A 275 -15.41 -50.22 -27.00
C ASP A 275 -16.69 -49.37 -27.10
N GLY A 276 -17.25 -48.98 -25.96
CA GLY A 276 -18.36 -48.06 -25.84
C GLY A 276 -18.48 -47.45 -24.45
N CYS A 277 -18.96 -46.22 -24.38
CA CYS A 277 -19.32 -45.57 -23.12
C CYS A 277 -20.64 -44.80 -23.25
N HIS A 278 -21.42 -44.71 -22.17
CA HIS A 278 -22.62 -43.90 -22.14
C HIS A 278 -22.88 -43.29 -20.76
N ARG A 279 -23.49 -42.10 -20.75
CA ARG A 279 -23.88 -41.42 -19.51
C ARG A 279 -25.21 -41.96 -18.99
N MET A 280 -25.26 -42.25 -17.70
CA MET A 280 -26.44 -42.75 -17.00
C MET A 280 -27.27 -41.60 -16.39
N PRO A 281 -28.56 -41.82 -16.07
CA PRO A 281 -29.42 -40.79 -15.47
C PRO A 281 -28.96 -40.28 -14.09
N ASP A 282 -28.20 -41.09 -13.35
CA ASP A 282 -27.60 -40.73 -12.06
C ASP A 282 -26.33 -39.87 -12.19
N GLY A 283 -25.93 -39.54 -13.44
CA GLY A 283 -24.75 -38.76 -13.76
C GLY A 283 -23.46 -39.57 -13.86
N CYS A 284 -23.47 -40.89 -13.59
CA CYS A 284 -22.32 -41.77 -13.76
C CYS A 284 -22.09 -42.11 -15.25
N TRP A 285 -20.87 -42.50 -15.60
CA TRP A 285 -20.54 -43.06 -16.91
C TRP A 285 -20.35 -44.57 -16.81
N SER A 286 -20.97 -45.30 -17.72
CA SER A 286 -20.81 -46.75 -17.85
C SER A 286 -19.94 -47.04 -19.07
N PHE A 287 -18.93 -47.89 -18.89
CA PHE A 287 -17.98 -48.28 -19.93
C PHE A 287 -18.11 -49.79 -20.19
N GLN A 288 -18.27 -50.18 -21.45
CA GLN A 288 -18.39 -51.58 -21.89
C GLN A 288 -17.00 -52.14 -22.19
N LEU A 289 -16.60 -53.19 -21.46
CA LEU A 289 -15.26 -53.75 -21.52
C LEU A 289 -15.16 -54.81 -22.62
N THR A 290 -14.06 -54.81 -23.38
CA THR A 290 -13.82 -55.79 -24.45
C THR A 290 -13.37 -57.14 -23.88
N ALA A 291 -13.70 -58.24 -24.58
CA ALA A 291 -13.37 -59.63 -24.19
C ALA A 291 -11.86 -59.90 -24.06
N ASP A 292 -11.02 -59.10 -24.74
CA ASP A 292 -9.56 -59.20 -24.69
C ASP A 292 -8.97 -58.69 -23.36
N SER A 293 -9.78 -57.99 -22.56
CA SER A 293 -9.41 -57.58 -21.21
C SER A 293 -9.48 -58.80 -20.30
N GLN A 294 -8.35 -59.50 -20.10
CA GLN A 294 -8.24 -60.55 -19.08
C GLN A 294 -8.25 -59.91 -17.69
N TRP A 295 -9.43 -59.58 -17.16
CA TRP A 295 -9.58 -59.05 -15.81
C TRP A 295 -10.54 -59.92 -15.01
N THR A 296 -10.26 -60.11 -13.71
CA THR A 296 -11.23 -60.72 -12.78
C THR A 296 -11.81 -59.65 -11.87
N PRO A 297 -13.14 -59.61 -11.66
CA PRO A 297 -13.77 -58.67 -10.75
C PRO A 297 -13.14 -58.63 -9.36
N SER A 298 -12.65 -59.74 -8.85
CA SER A 298 -11.96 -59.86 -7.55
C SER A 298 -10.59 -59.16 -7.48
N GLN A 299 -9.91 -58.88 -8.60
CA GLN A 299 -8.64 -58.13 -8.63
C GLN A 299 -8.84 -56.62 -8.45
N LEU A 300 -10.03 -56.09 -8.76
CA LEU A 300 -10.40 -54.69 -8.47
C LEU A 300 -10.48 -54.39 -6.96
N TRP A 301 -10.44 -55.40 -6.09
CA TRP A 301 -10.83 -55.29 -4.67
C TRP A 301 -9.74 -55.58 -3.64
N GLN A 302 -8.47 -55.80 -4.02
CA GLN A 302 -7.39 -55.92 -3.03
C GLN A 302 -6.81 -54.56 -2.62
N GLY A 303 -7.67 -53.63 -2.19
CA GLY A 303 -7.28 -52.40 -1.48
C GLY A 303 -6.57 -51.31 -2.28
N ILE A 304 -6.29 -51.50 -3.58
CA ILE A 304 -5.51 -50.58 -4.43
C ILE A 304 -6.34 -49.43 -5.02
N THR A 305 -7.64 -49.60 -5.22
CA THR A 305 -8.51 -48.70 -6.00
C THR A 305 -9.57 -47.96 -5.19
N ALA A 306 -9.80 -48.31 -3.91
CA ALA A 306 -10.87 -47.74 -3.11
C ALA A 306 -10.74 -46.20 -2.91
N ASP A 307 -9.49 -45.70 -2.92
CA ASP A 307 -9.16 -44.28 -2.74
C ASP A 307 -8.56 -43.63 -3.99
N LYS A 308 -8.49 -44.34 -5.13
CA LYS A 308 -7.85 -43.83 -6.36
C LYS A 308 -8.85 -43.57 -7.47
N ASP A 309 -8.62 -42.48 -8.18
CA ASP A 309 -9.40 -42.14 -9.36
C ASP A 309 -8.94 -42.92 -10.57
N LEU A 310 -9.90 -43.26 -11.44
CA LEU A 310 -9.65 -43.89 -12.73
C LEU A 310 -9.77 -42.85 -13.84
N GLU A 311 -8.91 -42.95 -14.85
CA GLU A 311 -8.88 -42.09 -16.03
C GLU A 311 -9.23 -42.90 -17.27
N ALA A 312 -10.04 -42.31 -18.16
CA ALA A 312 -10.34 -42.86 -19.47
C ALA A 312 -9.59 -42.09 -20.56
N SER A 313 -8.78 -42.79 -21.34
CA SER A 313 -7.90 -42.25 -22.37
C SER A 313 -8.03 -43.03 -23.68
N ALA A 314 -7.70 -42.41 -24.81
CA ALA A 314 -7.75 -43.06 -26.13
C ALA A 314 -6.55 -44.01 -26.36
N GLU A 315 -5.42 -43.72 -25.73
CA GLU A 315 -4.16 -44.47 -25.83
C GLU A 315 -3.68 -44.84 -24.42
N VAL A 316 -3.00 -45.98 -24.28
CA VAL A 316 -2.40 -46.37 -23.01
C VAL A 316 -1.21 -45.43 -22.70
N PRO A 317 -1.13 -44.84 -21.50
CA PRO A 317 0.00 -43.99 -21.13
C PRO A 317 1.35 -44.71 -21.28
N ASP A 318 2.33 -44.03 -21.88
CA ASP A 318 3.71 -44.53 -22.08
C ASP A 318 4.35 -45.02 -20.76
N MET A 319 3.97 -44.41 -19.63
CA MET A 319 4.42 -44.76 -18.28
C MET A 319 4.02 -46.18 -17.85
N LEU A 320 2.94 -46.74 -18.42
CA LEU A 320 2.43 -48.07 -18.10
C LEU A 320 3.02 -49.15 -19.02
N THR A 321 3.47 -48.77 -20.21
CA THR A 321 4.02 -49.68 -21.24
C THR A 321 5.55 -49.73 -21.26
N SER A 322 6.24 -48.68 -20.82
CA SER A 322 7.71 -48.63 -20.77
C SER A 322 8.29 -49.61 -19.76
N THR A 323 9.24 -50.44 -20.18
CA THR A 323 10.11 -51.20 -19.27
C THR A 323 11.11 -50.23 -18.62
N PRO A 324 11.41 -50.32 -17.31
CA PRO A 324 12.40 -49.44 -16.70
C PRO A 324 13.78 -49.69 -17.33
N ALA A 325 14.15 -48.91 -18.34
CA ALA A 325 15.53 -48.77 -18.75
C ALA A 325 16.28 -48.03 -17.63
N GLY A 326 17.48 -48.50 -17.31
CA GLY A 326 18.23 -48.13 -16.11
C GLY A 326 18.41 -46.62 -15.90
N ASP A 327 18.49 -46.27 -14.61
CA ASP A 327 19.11 -45.08 -14.01
C ASP A 327 19.49 -43.97 -14.99
N GLU A 328 18.61 -42.98 -15.21
CA GLU A 328 18.95 -41.54 -15.27
C GLU A 328 17.84 -40.59 -15.77
N GLU A 329 16.64 -41.04 -16.14
CA GLU A 329 15.59 -40.07 -16.53
C GLU A 329 14.77 -39.57 -15.33
N THR A 330 15.23 -38.44 -14.78
CA THR A 330 14.36 -37.47 -14.11
C THR A 330 13.15 -37.25 -15.02
N PRO A 331 11.88 -37.41 -14.57
CA PRO A 331 10.73 -37.37 -15.46
C PRO A 331 10.75 -36.03 -16.19
N SER A 332 11.09 -36.10 -17.48
CA SER A 332 11.34 -34.93 -18.29
C SER A 332 10.03 -34.15 -18.38
N PHE A 333 10.16 -32.83 -18.39
CA PHE A 333 9.10 -31.83 -18.51
C PHE A 333 8.04 -32.16 -19.59
N GLN A 334 8.36 -33.03 -20.55
CA GLN A 334 7.49 -33.51 -21.62
C GLN A 334 6.30 -34.38 -21.14
N ILE A 335 6.47 -35.19 -20.10
CA ILE A 335 5.37 -36.02 -19.56
C ILE A 335 4.31 -35.15 -18.87
N ALA A 336 4.76 -34.13 -18.13
CA ALA A 336 3.88 -33.16 -17.48
C ALA A 336 3.09 -32.28 -18.47
N VAL A 337 3.60 -32.09 -19.70
CA VAL A 337 2.92 -31.32 -20.76
C VAL A 337 1.81 -32.13 -21.45
N ARG A 338 2.02 -33.44 -21.71
CA ARG A 338 0.96 -34.33 -22.26
C ARG A 338 -0.19 -34.53 -21.25
N GLU A 339 0.13 -34.65 -19.97
CA GLU A 339 -0.84 -34.72 -18.87
C GLU A 339 -1.45 -33.35 -18.46
N SER A 340 -1.23 -32.30 -19.25
CA SER A 340 -1.92 -31.02 -19.05
C SER A 340 -3.25 -30.93 -19.81
N ARG A 341 -3.55 -31.85 -20.73
CA ARG A 341 -4.86 -31.88 -21.42
C ARG A 341 -5.94 -32.37 -20.46
N PRO A 342 -7.13 -31.76 -20.43
CA PRO A 342 -8.24 -32.30 -19.64
C PRO A 342 -8.56 -33.73 -20.08
N ALA A 343 -8.64 -34.65 -19.13
CA ALA A 343 -9.02 -36.04 -19.35
C ALA A 343 -10.16 -36.42 -18.43
N PHE A 344 -11.00 -37.35 -18.88
CA PHE A 344 -12.10 -37.86 -18.09
C PHE A 344 -11.56 -38.62 -16.88
N ARG A 345 -11.99 -38.22 -15.68
CA ARG A 345 -11.60 -38.87 -14.42
C ARG A 345 -12.83 -39.12 -13.55
N GLY A 346 -12.85 -40.27 -12.91
CA GLY A 346 -13.93 -40.61 -12.00
C GLY A 346 -13.56 -41.65 -10.95
N ALA A 347 -14.26 -41.59 -9.82
CA ALA A 347 -14.19 -42.60 -8.78
C ALA A 347 -15.05 -43.81 -9.19
N LEU A 348 -14.63 -45.00 -8.79
CA LEU A 348 -15.42 -46.21 -9.03
C LEU A 348 -16.78 -46.14 -8.31
N ALA A 349 -17.87 -46.27 -9.07
CA ALA A 349 -19.24 -46.27 -8.56
C ALA A 349 -19.86 -47.68 -8.52
N GLY A 350 -19.33 -48.60 -9.32
CA GLY A 350 -19.73 -50.00 -9.37
C GLY A 350 -19.09 -50.71 -10.55
N ASN A 351 -19.17 -52.03 -10.57
CA ASN A 351 -18.69 -52.87 -11.68
C ASN A 351 -19.61 -54.07 -11.89
N ASP A 352 -19.50 -54.65 -13.09
CA ASP A 352 -20.07 -55.94 -13.50
C ASP A 352 -19.06 -56.62 -14.45
N THR A 353 -19.19 -57.92 -14.69
CA THR A 353 -18.31 -58.74 -15.55
C THR A 353 -18.02 -58.19 -16.94
N GLN A 354 -18.89 -57.33 -17.49
CA GLN A 354 -18.71 -56.70 -18.81
C GLN A 354 -18.71 -55.17 -18.77
N SER A 355 -18.83 -54.55 -17.60
CA SER A 355 -18.88 -53.08 -17.53
C SER A 355 -18.33 -52.49 -16.23
N ILE A 356 -17.81 -51.27 -16.32
CA ILE A 356 -17.36 -50.49 -15.16
C ILE A 356 -18.09 -49.15 -15.12
N ARG A 357 -18.55 -48.75 -13.94
CA ARG A 357 -19.25 -47.48 -13.72
C ARG A 357 -18.36 -46.52 -12.95
N LEU A 358 -18.12 -45.34 -13.53
CA LEU A 358 -17.32 -44.28 -12.93
C LEU A 358 -18.18 -43.05 -12.65
N ARG A 359 -18.10 -42.54 -11.41
CA ARG A 359 -18.67 -41.27 -11.03
C ARG A 359 -17.67 -40.15 -11.36
N PRO A 360 -17.99 -39.23 -12.28
CA PRO A 360 -17.05 -38.19 -12.69
C PRO A 360 -16.67 -37.27 -11.51
N ASP A 361 -15.39 -36.88 -11.46
CA ASP A 361 -14.84 -36.00 -10.42
C ASP A 361 -15.10 -34.50 -10.69
N THR A 362 -15.43 -34.14 -11.93
CA THR A 362 -15.49 -32.75 -12.41
C THR A 362 -16.89 -32.36 -12.90
N GLN A 363 -17.32 -31.13 -12.55
CA GLN A 363 -18.45 -30.44 -13.16
C GLN A 363 -18.11 -29.88 -14.56
N ASP A 364 -16.84 -29.88 -14.95
CA ASP A 364 -16.38 -29.47 -16.28
C ASP A 364 -16.70 -30.59 -17.28
N GLY A 365 -17.41 -30.24 -18.36
CA GLY A 365 -17.99 -31.15 -19.37
C GLY A 365 -16.99 -31.93 -20.23
N VAL A 366 -15.94 -32.49 -19.63
CA VAL A 366 -15.00 -33.41 -20.28
C VAL A 366 -15.70 -34.76 -20.46
N VAL A 367 -15.94 -35.11 -21.71
CA VAL A 367 -16.57 -36.38 -22.10
C VAL A 367 -15.47 -37.42 -22.31
N PRO A 368 -15.64 -38.67 -21.84
CA PRO A 368 -14.69 -39.73 -22.15
C PRO A 368 -14.66 -40.03 -23.67
N PRO A 369 -13.55 -40.55 -24.21
CA PRO A 369 -13.52 -41.06 -25.58
C PRO A 369 -14.55 -42.18 -25.78
N ASP A 370 -15.05 -42.37 -27.02
CA ASP A 370 -16.02 -43.43 -27.33
C ASP A 370 -15.41 -44.84 -27.16
N ARG A 371 -14.10 -44.97 -27.39
CA ARG A 371 -13.31 -46.20 -27.25
C ARG A 371 -11.93 -45.87 -26.70
N GLY A 372 -11.35 -46.79 -25.94
CA GLY A 372 -9.99 -46.62 -25.42
C GLY A 372 -9.70 -47.50 -24.21
N TYR A 373 -8.99 -46.91 -23.26
CA TYR A 373 -8.45 -47.60 -22.09
C TYR A 373 -8.81 -46.89 -20.78
N ILE A 374 -9.05 -47.67 -19.73
CA ILE A 374 -9.25 -47.20 -18.35
C ILE A 374 -8.06 -47.65 -17.51
N HIS A 375 -7.43 -46.71 -16.80
CA HIS A 375 -6.29 -46.97 -15.94
C HIS A 375 -6.33 -46.10 -14.68
N VAL A 376 -5.44 -46.36 -13.72
CA VAL A 376 -5.29 -45.50 -12.54
C VAL A 376 -4.81 -44.11 -12.97
N SER A 377 -5.45 -43.06 -12.48
CA SER A 377 -5.06 -41.67 -12.73
C SER A 377 -3.79 -41.32 -11.96
N LEU A 378 -2.67 -41.11 -12.66
CA LEU A 378 -1.39 -40.67 -12.06
C LEU A 378 -1.24 -39.14 -11.93
N ARG A 379 -2.14 -38.38 -12.57
CA ARG A 379 -2.01 -36.92 -12.68
C ARG A 379 -1.93 -36.19 -11.35
N GLY A 380 -2.69 -36.64 -10.35
CA GLY A 380 -2.70 -36.05 -9.01
C GLY A 380 -1.33 -36.19 -8.33
N ASP A 381 -0.76 -37.39 -8.39
CA ASP A 381 0.55 -37.71 -7.83
C ASP A 381 1.66 -36.99 -8.60
N LEU A 382 1.63 -37.02 -9.93
CA LEU A 382 2.61 -36.33 -10.78
C LEU A 382 2.55 -34.81 -10.58
N LYS A 383 1.36 -34.21 -10.43
CA LYS A 383 1.24 -32.78 -10.11
C LYS A 383 1.78 -32.45 -8.73
N ARG A 384 1.55 -33.31 -7.73
CA ARG A 384 2.12 -33.16 -6.38
C ARG A 384 3.64 -33.23 -6.43
N MET A 385 4.20 -34.18 -7.17
CA MET A 385 5.65 -34.35 -7.35
C MET A 385 6.26 -33.16 -8.10
N ALA A 386 5.63 -32.69 -9.18
CA ALA A 386 6.09 -31.51 -9.92
C ALA A 386 6.16 -30.27 -9.02
N ARG A 387 5.14 -30.04 -8.16
CA ARG A 387 5.16 -28.95 -7.17
C ARG A 387 6.29 -29.09 -6.15
N ARG A 388 6.60 -30.32 -5.70
CA ARG A 388 7.72 -30.59 -4.79
C ARG A 388 9.08 -30.34 -5.47
N ASN A 389 9.26 -30.75 -6.73
CA ASN A 389 10.47 -30.50 -7.50
C ASN A 389 10.71 -29.01 -7.73
N GLU A 390 9.63 -28.27 -8.04
CA GLU A 390 9.70 -26.83 -8.19
C GLU A 390 10.08 -26.14 -6.87
N ALA A 391 9.48 -26.56 -5.75
CA ALA A 391 9.83 -26.06 -4.43
C ALA A 391 11.30 -26.35 -4.08
N HIS A 392 11.75 -27.59 -4.31
CA HIS A 392 13.15 -27.99 -4.13
C HIS A 392 14.11 -27.12 -4.94
N SER A 393 13.85 -26.95 -6.24
CA SER A 393 14.69 -26.15 -7.13
C SER A 393 14.78 -24.68 -6.69
N ARG A 394 13.67 -24.11 -6.19
CA ARG A 394 13.66 -22.74 -5.65
C ARG A 394 14.47 -22.62 -4.37
N ILE A 395 14.38 -23.61 -3.47
CA ILE A 395 15.17 -23.65 -2.23
C ILE A 395 16.67 -23.79 -2.57
N ALA A 396 17.02 -24.75 -3.42
CA ALA A 396 18.40 -25.05 -3.83
C ALA A 396 19.08 -23.91 -4.61
N SER A 397 18.30 -23.01 -5.23
CA SER A 397 18.84 -21.84 -5.94
C SER A 397 18.74 -20.54 -5.14
N GLY A 398 18.29 -20.58 -3.89
CA GLY A 398 18.10 -19.39 -3.05
C GLY A 398 17.02 -18.42 -3.56
N LYS A 399 16.13 -18.88 -4.46
CA LYS A 399 15.05 -18.08 -5.07
C LYS A 399 13.76 -18.07 -4.25
N THR A 400 13.87 -18.30 -2.94
CA THR A 400 12.77 -18.27 -1.97
C THR A 400 12.72 -16.94 -1.23
N SER A 401 11.58 -16.62 -0.62
CA SER A 401 11.45 -15.42 0.23
C SER A 401 12.38 -15.42 1.44
N ILE A 402 12.84 -16.60 1.86
CA ILE A 402 13.95 -16.80 2.80
C ILE A 402 15.12 -17.33 1.97
N PRO A 403 16.02 -16.48 1.43
CA PRO A 403 17.08 -16.92 0.55
C PRO A 403 17.98 -18.00 1.18
N GLN A 404 18.25 -17.88 2.48
CA GLN A 404 19.10 -18.76 3.28
C GLN A 404 18.43 -20.05 3.76
N LEU A 405 17.23 -20.37 3.25
CA LEU A 405 16.48 -21.55 3.66
C LEU A 405 17.25 -22.86 3.43
N ALA A 406 17.94 -23.01 2.31
CA ALA A 406 18.73 -24.22 2.06
C ALA A 406 19.80 -24.43 3.13
N LEU A 407 20.54 -23.38 3.49
CA LEU A 407 21.57 -23.47 4.53
C LEU A 407 21.00 -23.80 5.90
N LEU A 408 19.84 -23.24 6.24
CA LEU A 408 19.11 -23.57 7.47
C LEU A 408 18.74 -25.07 7.52
N LEU A 409 18.21 -25.62 6.42
CA LEU A 409 17.84 -27.03 6.33
C LEU A 409 19.06 -27.97 6.41
N GLU A 410 20.19 -27.52 5.88
CA GLU A 410 21.47 -28.25 5.91
C GLU A 410 22.27 -28.00 7.20
N ASN A 411 21.67 -27.34 8.21
CA ASN A 411 22.28 -27.02 9.50
C ASN A 411 23.63 -26.26 9.38
N ARG A 412 23.71 -25.35 8.41
CA ARG A 412 24.86 -24.48 8.18
C ARG A 412 24.69 -23.12 8.87
N PRO A 413 25.79 -22.44 9.23
CA PRO A 413 25.71 -21.10 9.81
C PRO A 413 25.07 -20.14 8.80
N VAL A 414 24.05 -19.40 9.23
CA VAL A 414 23.39 -18.39 8.41
C VAL A 414 23.47 -17.01 9.03
N PRO A 415 23.56 -15.94 8.22
CA PRO A 415 23.42 -14.59 8.72
C PRO A 415 21.99 -14.37 9.23
N VAL A 416 21.86 -13.89 10.47
CA VAL A 416 20.56 -13.61 11.10
C VAL A 416 20.21 -12.13 10.89
N ARG A 417 19.02 -11.89 10.33
CA ARG A 417 18.50 -10.53 10.12
C ARG A 417 18.23 -9.87 11.48
N ARG A 418 18.64 -8.62 11.64
CA ARG A 418 18.19 -7.82 12.79
C ARG A 418 16.73 -7.45 12.60
N VAL A 419 15.91 -7.76 13.61
CA VAL A 419 14.49 -7.38 13.64
C VAL A 419 14.20 -6.44 14.78
N GLN A 420 13.09 -5.70 14.66
CA GLN A 420 12.54 -4.97 15.77
C GLN A 420 11.92 -5.96 16.75
N THR A 421 12.16 -5.75 18.05
CA THR A 421 11.52 -6.57 19.08
C THR A 421 10.11 -6.05 19.32
N HIS A 422 9.15 -6.97 19.36
CA HIS A 422 7.75 -6.74 19.64
C HIS A 422 7.32 -7.46 20.92
N GLU A 423 6.50 -6.79 21.72
CA GLU A 423 5.89 -7.39 22.89
C GLU A 423 4.92 -8.51 22.48
N PRO A 424 4.93 -9.64 23.20
CA PRO A 424 4.18 -10.84 22.81
C PRO A 424 2.67 -10.69 22.97
N LEU A 425 2.18 -9.88 23.90
CA LEU A 425 0.74 -9.80 24.20
C LEU A 425 0.23 -8.37 24.12
N SER A 426 -0.86 -8.19 23.38
CA SER A 426 -1.73 -7.02 23.39
C SER A 426 -3.03 -7.34 24.13
N GLY A 427 -3.92 -6.34 24.28
CA GLY A 427 -5.28 -6.56 24.79
C GLY A 427 -6.07 -7.56 23.94
N ALA A 428 -6.03 -7.42 22.61
CA ALA A 428 -6.76 -8.31 21.70
C ALA A 428 -6.15 -9.72 21.66
N ALA A 429 -4.82 -9.83 21.65
CA ALA A 429 -4.14 -11.12 21.67
C ALA A 429 -4.42 -11.91 22.96
N LYS A 430 -4.54 -11.23 24.11
CA LYS A 430 -4.97 -11.86 25.37
C LYS A 430 -6.41 -12.37 25.30
N ALA A 431 -7.31 -11.64 24.65
CA ALA A 431 -8.72 -12.01 24.53
C ALA A 431 -8.95 -13.32 23.74
N ARG A 432 -8.00 -13.74 22.89
CA ARG A 432 -8.07 -15.03 22.18
C ARG A 432 -8.02 -16.25 23.13
N PHE A 433 -7.62 -16.06 24.39
CA PHE A 433 -7.62 -17.09 25.43
C PHE A 433 -8.89 -16.99 26.31
N HIS A 434 -10.02 -17.45 25.76
CA HIS A 434 -11.39 -17.35 26.31
C HIS A 434 -11.62 -17.87 27.75
N SER A 435 -10.68 -18.61 28.35
CA SER A 435 -10.88 -19.34 29.61
C SER A 435 -9.74 -19.20 30.62
N GLY A 436 -8.88 -18.19 30.46
CA GLY A 436 -7.77 -17.91 31.36
C GLY A 436 -6.64 -17.13 30.70
N ALA A 437 -5.77 -16.53 31.50
CA ALA A 437 -4.55 -15.91 30.99
C ALA A 437 -3.68 -16.96 30.27
N PRO A 438 -3.01 -16.60 29.15
CA PRO A 438 -2.09 -17.52 28.48
C PRO A 438 -1.00 -17.98 29.44
N THR A 439 -0.64 -19.26 29.37
CA THR A 439 0.43 -19.83 30.18
C THR A 439 1.78 -19.18 29.82
N PRO A 440 2.77 -19.15 30.73
CA PRO A 440 4.10 -18.59 30.44
C PRO A 440 4.74 -19.17 29.17
N ARG A 441 4.56 -20.48 28.92
CA ARG A 441 5.04 -21.15 27.70
C ARG A 441 4.34 -20.68 26.43
N GLN A 442 3.05 -20.38 26.49
CA GLN A 442 2.33 -19.79 25.34
C GLN A 442 2.79 -18.35 25.10
N VAL A 443 3.04 -17.57 26.14
CA VAL A 443 3.59 -16.22 26.02
C VAL A 443 5.00 -16.24 25.42
N GLU A 444 5.85 -17.17 25.87
CA GLU A 444 7.17 -17.43 25.31
C GLU A 444 7.08 -17.83 23.83
N ALA A 445 6.18 -18.75 23.47
CA ALA A 445 5.96 -19.17 22.09
C ALA A 445 5.55 -18.00 21.18
N ILE A 446 4.64 -17.13 21.65
CA ILE A 446 4.26 -15.91 20.89
C ILE A 446 5.46 -14.96 20.78
N ARG A 447 6.22 -14.77 21.86
CA ARG A 447 7.42 -13.93 21.85
C ARG A 447 8.43 -14.43 20.82
N VAL A 448 8.70 -15.72 20.79
CA VAL A 448 9.62 -16.33 19.83
C VAL A 448 9.09 -16.17 18.41
N ALA A 449 7.81 -16.46 18.16
CA ALA A 449 7.22 -16.33 16.83
C ALA A 449 7.30 -14.89 16.27
N LEU A 450 7.03 -13.88 17.08
CA LEU A 450 7.04 -12.47 16.63
C LEU A 450 8.45 -11.90 16.43
N ASN A 451 9.43 -12.44 17.16
CA ASN A 451 10.78 -11.86 17.23
C ASN A 451 11.84 -12.70 16.49
N THR A 452 11.43 -13.80 15.86
CA THR A 452 12.30 -14.61 15.02
C THR A 452 12.14 -14.16 13.56
N PRO A 453 13.21 -13.74 12.88
CA PRO A 453 13.12 -13.15 11.54
C PRO A 453 12.77 -14.13 10.42
N ASP A 454 13.06 -15.42 10.62
CA ASP A 454 13.04 -16.45 9.60
C ASP A 454 12.07 -17.58 9.94
N ILE A 455 12.44 -18.49 10.84
CA ILE A 455 11.68 -19.71 11.13
C ILE A 455 11.58 -19.92 12.64
N ALA A 456 10.35 -19.87 13.16
CA ALA A 456 10.05 -20.27 14.52
C ALA A 456 9.38 -21.65 14.53
N VAL A 457 9.94 -22.59 15.29
CA VAL A 457 9.34 -23.92 15.50
C VAL A 457 8.72 -23.96 16.89
N ILE A 458 7.40 -24.15 16.95
CA ILE A 458 6.65 -24.28 18.20
C ILE A 458 6.14 -25.71 18.33
N GLN A 459 6.62 -26.42 19.35
CA GLN A 459 6.16 -27.76 19.67
C GLN A 459 5.13 -27.70 20.81
N GLY A 460 4.02 -28.42 20.66
CA GLY A 460 3.01 -28.54 21.70
C GLY A 460 2.32 -29.91 21.68
N PRO A 461 2.25 -30.64 22.81
CA PRO A 461 1.44 -31.84 22.95
C PRO A 461 -0.06 -31.62 22.62
N PRO A 462 -0.86 -32.68 22.41
CA PRO A 462 -2.32 -32.55 22.28
C PRO A 462 -2.93 -31.77 23.47
N GLY A 463 -3.92 -30.92 23.21
CA GLY A 463 -4.62 -30.16 24.25
C GLY A 463 -3.94 -28.89 24.79
N THR A 464 -2.70 -28.56 24.39
CA THR A 464 -1.96 -27.38 24.91
C THR A 464 -2.39 -26.03 24.34
N GLY A 465 -3.52 -25.97 23.62
CA GLY A 465 -4.05 -24.72 23.06
C GLY A 465 -3.30 -24.18 21.84
N LYS A 466 -2.59 -25.03 21.08
CA LYS A 466 -1.84 -24.64 19.86
C LYS A 466 -2.63 -23.71 18.94
N THR A 467 -3.89 -24.04 18.64
CA THR A 467 -4.76 -23.22 17.77
C THR A 467 -4.98 -21.82 18.34
N ARG A 468 -5.17 -21.69 19.66
CA ARG A 468 -5.32 -20.38 20.32
C ARG A 468 -4.02 -19.58 20.26
N THR A 469 -2.88 -20.24 20.42
CA THR A 469 -1.56 -19.61 20.26
C THR A 469 -1.35 -19.09 18.84
N ILE A 470 -1.74 -19.87 17.81
CA ILE A 470 -1.68 -19.44 16.41
C ILE A 470 -2.56 -18.20 16.19
N SER A 471 -3.82 -18.22 16.64
CA SER A 471 -4.72 -17.06 16.55
C SER A 471 -4.14 -15.81 17.22
N ALA A 472 -3.51 -15.96 18.40
CA ALA A 472 -2.88 -14.85 19.10
C ALA A 472 -1.65 -14.28 18.35
N ILE A 473 -0.85 -15.14 17.69
CA ILE A 473 0.27 -14.70 16.85
C ILE A 473 -0.25 -13.88 15.67
N ILE A 474 -1.27 -14.36 14.97
CA ILE A 474 -1.85 -13.68 13.80
C ILE A 474 -2.46 -12.32 14.21
N GLU A 475 -3.15 -12.27 15.35
CA GLU A 475 -3.67 -11.01 15.90
C GLU A 475 -2.54 -9.99 16.11
N ARG A 476 -1.44 -10.43 16.77
CA ARG A 476 -0.28 -9.56 17.00
C ARG A 476 0.38 -9.09 15.72
N LEU A 477 0.55 -9.97 14.73
CA LEU A 477 1.10 -9.60 13.42
C LEU A 477 0.19 -8.56 12.72
N THR A 478 -1.12 -8.70 12.86
CA THR A 478 -2.11 -7.76 12.30
C THR A 478 -2.03 -6.39 12.96
N GLU A 479 -1.94 -6.34 14.28
CA GLU A 479 -1.74 -5.10 15.03
C GLU A 479 -0.41 -4.42 14.67
N ILE A 480 0.69 -5.20 14.59
CA ILE A 480 2.00 -4.67 14.24
C ILE A 480 1.98 -4.03 12.84
N ALA A 481 1.31 -4.63 11.86
CA ALA A 481 1.19 -4.06 10.53
C ALA A 481 0.33 -2.78 10.51
N LYS A 482 -0.78 -2.77 11.26
CA LYS A 482 -1.62 -1.56 11.44
C LYS A 482 -0.79 -0.40 12.01
N ASP A 483 -0.06 -0.65 13.09
CA ASP A 483 0.75 0.36 13.77
C ASP A 483 1.85 0.93 12.87
N GLN A 484 2.36 0.11 11.94
CA GLN A 484 3.41 0.52 11.00
C GLN A 484 2.88 1.18 9.73
N ASN A 485 1.55 1.32 9.59
CA ASN A 485 0.89 1.77 8.37
C ASN A 485 1.42 1.03 7.12
N ALA A 486 1.81 -0.23 7.32
CA ALA A 486 2.36 -1.10 6.30
C ALA A 486 1.23 -1.88 5.64
N ASP A 487 1.39 -2.20 4.35
CA ASP A 487 0.51 -3.14 3.67
C ASP A 487 0.54 -4.46 4.48
N PHE A 488 -0.57 -4.85 5.11
CA PHE A 488 -0.61 -6.13 5.81
C PHE A 488 -0.44 -7.24 4.79
N GLU A 489 0.70 -7.93 4.87
CA GLU A 489 1.00 -9.04 4.00
C GLU A 489 -0.01 -10.18 4.24
N LYS A 490 -0.38 -10.87 3.16
CA LYS A 490 -1.35 -11.98 3.22
C LYS A 490 -0.76 -13.10 4.08
N VAL A 491 -1.45 -13.48 5.16
CA VAL A 491 -1.06 -14.63 5.98
C VAL A 491 -1.56 -15.92 5.32
N LEU A 492 -0.65 -16.84 5.01
CA LEU A 492 -0.99 -18.19 4.55
C LEU A 492 -1.00 -19.15 5.73
N LEU A 493 -2.18 -19.66 6.09
CA LEU A 493 -2.31 -20.80 6.99
C LEU A 493 -2.42 -22.08 6.17
N THR A 494 -1.57 -23.06 6.46
CA THR A 494 -1.56 -24.36 5.77
C THR A 494 -1.40 -25.51 6.77
N SER A 495 -1.95 -26.67 6.42
CA SER A 495 -1.79 -27.92 7.16
C SER A 495 -1.88 -29.11 6.20
N PHE A 496 -1.31 -30.24 6.59
CA PHE A 496 -1.43 -31.49 5.84
C PHE A 496 -2.88 -32.02 5.83
N GLN A 497 -3.66 -31.77 6.89
CA GLN A 497 -5.05 -32.22 7.02
C GLN A 497 -6.03 -31.05 6.84
N HIS A 498 -7.12 -31.27 6.09
CA HIS A 498 -8.16 -30.26 5.87
C HIS A 498 -8.81 -29.77 7.16
N ASP A 499 -9.15 -30.69 8.08
CA ASP A 499 -9.82 -30.35 9.34
C ASP A 499 -8.96 -29.43 10.24
N ALA A 500 -7.63 -29.58 10.17
CA ALA A 500 -6.71 -28.73 10.91
C ALA A 500 -6.68 -27.30 10.33
N VAL A 501 -6.81 -27.14 9.01
CA VAL A 501 -6.94 -25.82 8.37
C VAL A 501 -8.25 -25.16 8.77
N GLU A 502 -9.37 -25.90 8.76
CA GLU A 502 -10.68 -25.38 9.12
C GLU A 502 -10.73 -24.93 10.58
N ASN A 503 -10.21 -25.74 11.50
CA ASN A 503 -10.14 -25.39 12.92
C ASN A 503 -9.29 -24.15 13.18
N ALA A 504 -8.19 -23.95 12.43
CA ALA A 504 -7.36 -22.75 12.55
C ALA A 504 -8.03 -21.53 11.91
N ALA A 505 -8.61 -21.69 10.72
CA ALA A 505 -9.28 -20.62 9.97
C ALA A 505 -10.52 -20.10 10.70
N ALA A 506 -11.35 -20.98 11.27
CA ALA A 506 -12.55 -20.60 12.03
C ALA A 506 -12.23 -19.75 13.27
N MET A 507 -11.03 -19.91 13.83
CA MET A 507 -10.55 -19.18 15.00
C MET A 507 -9.69 -17.96 14.63
N THR A 508 -9.57 -17.64 13.33
CA THR A 508 -8.73 -16.54 12.83
C THR A 508 -9.62 -15.47 12.20
N GLU A 509 -9.57 -14.27 12.76
CA GLU A 509 -10.17 -13.07 12.16
C GLU A 509 -9.06 -12.07 11.88
N ILE A 510 -8.98 -11.57 10.65
CA ILE A 510 -7.98 -10.59 10.23
C ILE A 510 -8.72 -9.30 9.88
N PHE A 511 -8.43 -8.21 10.57
CA PHE A 511 -9.20 -6.94 10.45
C PHE A 511 -10.72 -7.09 10.69
N GLY A 512 -11.12 -8.10 11.49
CA GLY A 512 -12.52 -8.42 11.73
C GLY A 512 -13.17 -9.26 10.63
N LEU A 513 -12.45 -9.63 9.57
CA LEU A 513 -12.92 -10.49 8.50
C LEU A 513 -12.51 -11.96 8.73
N PRO A 514 -13.34 -12.93 8.33
CA PRO A 514 -12.99 -14.35 8.45
C PRO A 514 -11.87 -14.72 7.47
N ALA A 515 -11.04 -15.70 7.84
CA ALA A 515 -10.02 -16.24 6.94
C ALA A 515 -10.66 -16.99 5.75
N MET A 516 -10.20 -16.70 4.53
CA MET A 516 -10.68 -17.36 3.30
C MET A 516 -9.91 -18.67 3.07
N LYS A 517 -10.63 -19.79 2.95
CA LYS A 517 -10.06 -21.10 2.60
C LYS A 517 -9.84 -21.20 1.09
N VAL A 518 -8.63 -21.57 0.68
CA VAL A 518 -8.32 -21.91 -0.71
C VAL A 518 -8.20 -23.43 -0.80
N GLY A 519 -9.18 -24.09 -1.43
CA GLY A 519 -9.19 -25.53 -1.65
C GLY A 519 -10.59 -26.14 -1.51
N ARG A 520 -10.97 -26.99 -2.46
CA ARG A 520 -12.28 -27.67 -2.50
C ARG A 520 -12.19 -29.03 -1.82
N ARG A 521 -13.19 -29.37 -1.00
CA ARG A 521 -13.47 -30.77 -0.65
C ARG A 521 -14.32 -31.35 -1.78
N ARG A 522 -14.16 -32.65 -2.07
CA ARG A 522 -14.97 -33.36 -3.07
C ARG A 522 -16.46 -33.13 -2.78
N GLY A 523 -17.18 -32.52 -3.72
CA GLY A 523 -18.64 -32.28 -3.62
C GLY A 523 -19.09 -31.03 -2.86
N ASP A 524 -18.19 -30.12 -2.47
CA ASP A 524 -18.55 -28.97 -1.62
C ASP A 524 -18.51 -27.62 -2.37
N ASN A 525 -19.64 -26.90 -2.38
CA ASN A 525 -19.80 -25.53 -2.92
C ASN A 525 -19.44 -24.47 -1.85
N SER A 526 -18.50 -24.78 -0.95
CA SER A 526 -18.32 -24.13 0.35
C SER A 526 -17.56 -22.81 0.38
N GLU A 527 -17.12 -22.25 -0.76
CA GLU A 527 -16.30 -21.02 -0.74
C GLU A 527 -17.01 -19.85 -0.02
N SER A 528 -18.33 -19.86 0.02
CA SER A 528 -19.16 -18.83 0.66
C SER A 528 -19.70 -19.19 2.05
N LEU A 529 -19.63 -20.45 2.52
CA LEU A 529 -20.25 -20.87 3.80
C LEU A 529 -19.64 -20.18 5.04
N PRO A 530 -18.30 -20.05 5.19
CA PRO A 530 -17.72 -19.35 6.34
C PRO A 530 -18.05 -17.85 6.36
N LEU A 531 -18.14 -17.23 5.18
CA LEU A 531 -18.49 -15.81 5.05
C LEU A 531 -19.97 -15.58 5.39
N ILE A 532 -20.87 -16.46 4.94
CA ILE A 532 -22.30 -16.40 5.29
C ILE A 532 -22.49 -16.57 6.80
N ALA A 533 -21.84 -17.58 7.40
CA ALA A 533 -21.91 -17.81 8.85
C ALA A 533 -21.38 -16.61 9.65
N TRP A 534 -20.27 -16.00 9.22
CA TRP A 534 -19.74 -14.79 9.82
C TRP A 534 -20.71 -13.60 9.67
N THR A 535 -21.29 -13.41 8.49
CA THR A 535 -22.23 -12.31 8.20
C THR A 535 -23.46 -12.39 9.10
N ASN A 536 -24.05 -13.59 9.22
CA ASN A 536 -25.22 -13.82 10.08
C ASN A 536 -24.88 -13.54 11.55
N ARG A 537 -23.73 -14.03 12.04
CA ARG A 537 -23.29 -13.78 13.42
C ARG A 537 -23.12 -12.29 13.73
N ILE A 538 -22.55 -11.52 12.80
CA ILE A 538 -22.38 -10.07 12.98
C ILE A 538 -23.73 -9.36 12.92
N ALA A 539 -24.62 -9.76 12.01
CA ALA A 539 -25.97 -9.23 11.93
C ALA A 539 -26.74 -9.47 13.23
N GLU A 540 -26.74 -10.69 13.76
CA GLU A 540 -27.36 -11.04 15.05
C GLU A 540 -26.77 -10.23 16.22
N ALA A 541 -25.45 -10.07 16.26
CA ALA A 541 -24.81 -9.27 17.31
C ALA A 541 -25.18 -7.78 17.23
N LEU A 542 -25.29 -7.23 16.02
CA LEU A 542 -25.75 -5.86 15.78
C LEU A 542 -27.22 -5.69 16.13
N GLU A 543 -28.08 -6.64 15.76
CA GLU A 543 -29.49 -6.65 16.09
C GLU A 543 -29.72 -6.71 17.60
N ALA A 544 -28.96 -7.56 18.30
CA ALA A 544 -29.00 -7.64 19.76
C ALA A 544 -28.52 -6.33 20.42
N ASP A 545 -27.45 -5.70 19.92
CA ASP A 545 -26.93 -4.42 20.43
C ASP A 545 -27.85 -3.21 20.11
N LEU A 546 -28.62 -3.31 19.01
CA LEU A 546 -29.66 -2.34 18.67
C LEU A 546 -30.92 -2.53 19.54
N ALA A 547 -31.34 -3.77 19.77
CA ALA A 547 -32.47 -4.10 20.62
C ALA A 547 -32.22 -3.75 22.10
N ALA A 548 -30.98 -3.91 22.58
CA ALA A 548 -30.58 -3.58 23.95
C ALA A 548 -30.48 -2.06 24.21
N SER A 549 -30.58 -1.20 23.20
CA SER A 549 -30.41 0.25 23.36
C SER A 549 -31.34 1.08 22.45
N PRO A 550 -32.63 1.25 22.83
CA PRO A 550 -33.60 2.06 22.07
C PRO A 550 -33.24 3.56 21.96
N LYS A 551 -32.12 3.99 22.57
CA LYS A 551 -31.60 5.37 22.58
C LYS A 551 -30.68 5.71 21.40
N LYS A 552 -30.15 4.70 20.70
CA LYS A 552 -29.27 4.89 19.52
C LYS A 552 -29.99 5.46 18.28
N PRO A 553 -31.26 5.14 17.97
CA PRO A 553 -31.97 5.71 16.83
C PRO A 553 -32.15 7.23 16.90
N LEU A 554 -32.58 7.76 18.06
CA LEU A 554 -32.82 9.20 18.24
C LEU A 554 -31.52 10.03 18.23
N ARG A 555 -30.43 9.49 18.82
CA ARG A 555 -29.09 10.13 18.73
C ARG A 555 -28.53 10.09 17.31
N LYS A 556 -28.70 8.98 16.59
CA LYS A 556 -28.28 8.85 15.19
C LYS A 556 -29.09 9.77 14.27
N LEU A 557 -30.38 9.94 14.54
CA LEU A 557 -31.25 10.90 13.86
C LEU A 557 -30.76 12.35 14.09
N LEU A 558 -30.51 12.72 15.35
CA LEU A 558 -29.96 14.04 15.71
C LEU A 558 -28.60 14.30 15.04
N GLU A 559 -27.71 13.31 15.03
CA GLU A 559 -26.41 13.40 14.36
C GLU A 559 -26.57 13.56 12.84
N THR A 560 -27.49 12.83 12.23
CA THR A 560 -27.82 12.95 10.80
C THR A 560 -28.30 14.37 10.47
N ILE A 561 -29.20 14.94 11.27
CA ILE A 561 -29.71 16.31 11.07
C ILE A 561 -28.58 17.33 11.27
N ARG A 562 -27.71 17.17 12.27
CA ARG A 562 -26.54 18.04 12.48
C ARG A 562 -25.56 18.01 11.32
N ILE A 563 -25.28 16.82 10.75
CA ILE A 563 -24.42 16.67 9.58
C ILE A 563 -25.05 17.36 8.37
N ARG A 564 -26.37 17.17 8.14
CA ARG A 564 -27.09 17.81 7.03
C ARG A 564 -27.15 19.33 7.19
N HIS A 565 -27.39 19.82 8.40
CA HIS A 565 -27.33 21.25 8.71
C HIS A 565 -25.94 21.84 8.44
N ALA A 566 -24.88 21.22 8.97
CA ALA A 566 -23.51 21.69 8.75
C ALA A 566 -23.10 21.63 7.27
N SER A 567 -23.56 20.61 6.53
CA SER A 567 -23.35 20.48 5.09
C SER A 567 -24.04 21.62 4.33
N TYR A 568 -25.29 21.93 4.68
CA TYR A 568 -26.05 23.01 4.05
C TYR A 568 -25.47 24.39 4.32
N VAL A 569 -24.97 24.66 5.53
CA VAL A 569 -24.32 25.94 5.87
C VAL A 569 -23.00 26.12 5.11
N LYS A 570 -22.22 25.05 4.94
CA LYS A 570 -20.91 25.11 4.26
C LYS A 570 -21.02 25.12 2.74
N SER A 571 -21.99 24.40 2.20
CA SER A 571 -22.22 24.26 0.76
C SER A 571 -23.72 24.10 0.53
N PRO A 572 -24.49 25.20 0.56
CA PRO A 572 -25.91 25.16 0.28
C PRO A 572 -26.12 24.62 -1.14
N GLY A 573 -27.02 23.64 -1.27
CA GLY A 573 -27.46 23.12 -2.56
C GLY A 573 -28.46 24.06 -3.23
N THR A 574 -29.02 23.64 -4.37
CA THR A 574 -30.11 24.38 -5.02
C THR A 574 -31.35 24.49 -4.13
N GLU A 575 -32.23 25.46 -4.37
CA GLU A 575 -33.47 25.62 -3.60
C GLU A 575 -34.35 24.35 -3.66
N THR A 576 -34.32 23.62 -4.78
CA THR A 576 -35.00 22.33 -4.95
C THR A 576 -34.37 21.22 -4.11
N GLU A 577 -33.03 21.16 -4.03
CA GLU A 577 -32.31 20.22 -3.17
C GLU A 577 -32.53 20.54 -1.68
N ALA A 578 -32.57 21.83 -1.33
CA ALA A 578 -32.88 22.28 0.03
C ALA A 578 -34.31 21.89 0.43
N ALA A 579 -35.30 22.09 -0.46
CA ALA A 579 -36.68 21.68 -0.23
C ALA A 579 -36.81 20.15 -0.07
N ARG A 580 -36.12 19.37 -0.89
CA ARG A 580 -36.08 17.90 -0.77
C ARG A 580 -35.45 17.45 0.55
N MET A 581 -34.31 18.02 0.90
CA MET A 581 -33.61 17.73 2.16
C MET A 581 -34.52 17.99 3.37
N LEU A 582 -35.23 19.12 3.39
CA LEU A 582 -36.16 19.47 4.47
C LEU A 582 -37.30 18.45 4.62
N LEU A 583 -37.89 18.00 3.51
CA LEU A 583 -38.95 16.99 3.52
C LEU A 583 -38.44 15.61 3.93
N ASP A 584 -37.25 15.21 3.49
CA ASP A 584 -36.61 13.96 3.88
C ASP A 584 -36.31 13.95 5.40
N LEU A 585 -35.78 15.05 5.93
CA LEU A 585 -35.50 15.20 7.37
C LEU A 585 -36.78 15.21 8.21
N ARG A 586 -37.85 15.83 7.71
CA ARG A 586 -39.19 15.77 8.34
C ARG A 586 -39.71 14.34 8.41
N SER A 587 -39.61 13.59 7.31
CA SER A 587 -40.04 12.19 7.27
C SER A 587 -39.23 11.30 8.23
N LEU A 588 -37.92 11.56 8.34
CA LEU A 588 -37.02 10.83 9.25
C LEU A 588 -37.31 11.14 10.73
N ALA A 589 -37.70 12.37 11.04
CA ALA A 589 -37.99 12.78 12.41
C ALA A 589 -39.41 12.41 12.89
N GLY A 590 -40.36 12.27 11.95
CA GLY A 590 -41.68 11.69 12.20
C GLY A 590 -42.41 12.30 13.40
N GLU A 591 -42.86 11.46 14.33
CA GLU A 591 -43.62 11.83 15.54
C GLU A 591 -42.83 12.66 16.55
N HIS A 592 -41.51 12.79 16.39
CA HIS A 592 -40.67 13.56 17.30
C HIS A 592 -40.66 15.08 17.02
N LEU A 593 -41.36 15.53 15.98
CA LEU A 593 -41.53 16.95 15.65
C LEU A 593 -42.92 17.47 16.06
N PRO A 594 -43.01 18.67 16.68
CA PRO A 594 -44.27 19.37 16.88
C PRO A 594 -44.98 19.62 15.54
N ALA A 595 -46.32 19.55 15.55
CA ALA A 595 -47.15 19.78 14.35
C ALA A 595 -46.85 21.15 13.70
N ASP A 596 -46.70 22.21 14.51
CA ASP A 596 -46.39 23.56 14.04
C ASP A 596 -45.06 23.62 13.25
N LEU A 597 -44.00 22.99 13.76
CA LEU A 597 -42.69 22.94 13.09
C LEU A 597 -42.76 22.08 11.82
N SER A 598 -43.51 20.99 11.86
CA SER A 598 -43.76 20.09 10.73
C SER A 598 -44.44 20.82 9.56
N ASP A 599 -45.44 21.64 9.85
CA ASP A 599 -46.18 22.43 8.85
C ASP A 599 -45.33 23.58 8.32
N ARG A 600 -44.51 24.21 9.18
CA ARG A 600 -43.55 25.25 8.77
C ARG A 600 -42.48 24.72 7.82
N ILE A 601 -41.98 23.51 8.05
CA ILE A 601 -41.03 22.83 7.13
C ILE A 601 -41.65 22.69 5.74
N VAL A 602 -42.91 22.24 5.65
CA VAL A 602 -43.61 22.07 4.36
C VAL A 602 -43.80 23.42 3.67
N SER A 603 -44.22 24.45 4.42
CA SER A 603 -44.41 25.80 3.91
C SER A 603 -43.12 26.42 3.33
N VAL A 604 -41.98 26.24 3.99
CA VAL A 604 -40.66 26.67 3.49
C VAL A 604 -40.28 25.88 2.24
N ALA A 605 -40.47 24.56 2.25
CA ALA A 605 -40.15 23.70 1.10
C ALA A 605 -40.97 24.05 -0.15
N ASP A 606 -42.25 24.44 0.00
CA ASP A 606 -43.09 24.80 -1.14
C ASP A 606 -42.79 26.20 -1.69
N ARG A 607 -42.39 27.16 -0.84
CA ARG A 607 -41.87 28.46 -1.31
C ARG A 607 -40.58 28.32 -2.13
N LEU A 608 -39.67 27.46 -1.67
CA LEU A 608 -38.41 27.14 -2.38
C LEU A 608 -38.65 26.48 -3.75
N LYS A 609 -39.77 25.77 -3.92
CA LYS A 609 -40.16 25.22 -5.24
C LYS A 609 -40.77 26.29 -6.17
N LEU A 610 -41.52 27.25 -5.61
CA LEU A 610 -42.20 28.30 -6.38
C LEU A 610 -41.23 29.38 -6.92
N GLY A 611 -40.09 29.62 -6.26
CA GLY A 611 -39.10 30.62 -6.69
C GLY A 611 -38.35 30.28 -7.99
N VAL A 612 -38.31 29.00 -8.39
CA VAL A 612 -37.54 28.52 -9.56
C VAL A 612 -38.39 28.41 -10.83
N ALA A 613 -39.72 28.25 -10.72
CA ALA A 613 -40.58 27.95 -11.87
C ALA A 613 -40.87 29.14 -12.81
N GLY A 614 -40.69 30.39 -12.37
CA GLY A 614 -41.09 31.57 -13.16
C GLY A 614 -40.05 32.13 -14.14
N GLN A 615 -38.75 31.87 -13.94
CA GLN A 615 -37.67 32.48 -14.74
C GLN A 615 -37.16 31.61 -15.89
N ASP A 616 -37.20 30.28 -15.75
CA ASP A 616 -36.67 29.36 -16.76
C ASP A 616 -37.60 29.23 -17.99
N ASP A 617 -38.91 29.23 -17.80
CA ASP A 617 -39.89 29.08 -18.89
C ASP A 617 -39.92 30.30 -19.83
N GLU A 618 -39.79 31.52 -19.29
CA GLU A 618 -39.74 32.76 -20.10
C GLU A 618 -38.43 32.87 -20.90
N CYS A 619 -37.29 32.50 -20.31
CA CYS A 619 -36.01 32.50 -21.00
C CYS A 619 -35.94 31.42 -22.10
N GLN A 620 -36.49 30.22 -21.86
CA GLN A 620 -36.59 29.18 -22.89
C GLN A 620 -37.47 29.61 -24.06
N ALA A 621 -38.63 30.21 -23.79
CA ALA A 621 -39.53 30.73 -24.82
C ALA A 621 -38.84 31.83 -25.66
N ALA A 622 -38.10 32.74 -25.02
CA ALA A 622 -37.33 33.78 -25.71
C ALA A 622 -36.21 33.20 -26.59
N ILE A 623 -35.47 32.20 -26.12
CA ILE A 623 -34.42 31.52 -26.89
C ILE A 623 -35.00 30.84 -28.14
N GLN A 624 -36.15 30.16 -28.02
CA GLN A 624 -36.78 29.52 -29.18
C GLN A 624 -37.19 30.54 -30.25
N VAL A 625 -37.73 31.69 -29.83
CA VAL A 625 -38.13 32.77 -30.74
C VAL A 625 -36.91 33.37 -31.45
N VAL A 626 -35.81 33.64 -30.75
CA VAL A 626 -34.57 34.17 -31.36
C VAL A 626 -33.91 33.16 -32.31
N ARG A 627 -33.91 31.86 -31.98
CA ARG A 627 -33.42 30.80 -32.90
C ARG A 627 -34.18 30.78 -34.23
N GLY A 628 -35.44 31.21 -34.23
CA GLY A 628 -36.30 31.31 -35.40
C GLY A 628 -35.91 32.37 -36.42
N LEU A 629 -35.03 33.35 -36.09
CA LEU A 629 -34.59 34.38 -37.04
C LEU A 629 -33.90 33.77 -38.27
N ARG A 630 -34.33 34.21 -39.45
CA ARG A 630 -33.80 33.75 -40.74
C ARG A 630 -32.59 34.57 -41.15
N ILE A 631 -31.48 33.91 -41.40
CA ILE A 631 -30.19 34.55 -41.74
C ILE A 631 -29.69 34.19 -43.14
N GLN A 632 -30.33 33.20 -43.78
CA GLN A 632 -30.04 32.81 -45.17
C GLN A 632 -31.11 33.39 -46.10
N LYS A 633 -30.69 33.74 -47.33
CA LYS A 633 -31.53 34.43 -48.31
C LYS A 633 -32.81 33.66 -48.62
N GLU A 634 -32.69 32.36 -48.85
CA GLU A 634 -33.78 31.48 -49.26
C GLU A 634 -34.81 31.35 -48.13
N ALA A 635 -34.35 31.08 -46.90
CA ALA A 635 -35.23 30.96 -45.75
C ALA A 635 -35.84 32.30 -45.31
N PHE A 636 -35.17 33.43 -45.55
CA PHE A 636 -35.73 34.75 -45.25
C PHE A 636 -36.86 35.13 -46.20
N ALA A 637 -36.78 34.74 -47.48
CA ALA A 637 -37.84 34.97 -48.46
C ALA A 637 -39.16 34.26 -48.08
N ASP A 638 -39.09 33.12 -47.39
CA ASP A 638 -40.26 32.34 -47.00
C ASP A 638 -41.04 32.96 -45.82
N ASP A 639 -40.37 33.24 -44.69
CA ASP A 639 -41.03 33.74 -43.47
C ASP A 639 -40.21 34.76 -42.66
N GLY A 640 -39.16 35.33 -43.25
CA GLY A 640 -38.21 36.25 -42.60
C GLY A 640 -38.87 37.45 -41.91
N PRO A 641 -39.69 38.25 -42.60
CA PRO A 641 -40.39 39.40 -42.01
C PRO A 641 -41.28 39.03 -40.80
N LYS A 642 -41.94 37.87 -40.87
CA LYS A 642 -42.80 37.34 -39.81
C LYS A 642 -42.00 36.89 -38.59
N MET A 643 -40.84 36.28 -38.79
CA MET A 643 -39.95 35.88 -37.69
C MET A 643 -39.31 37.10 -37.03
N ALA A 644 -38.91 38.12 -37.80
CA ALA A 644 -38.41 39.39 -37.25
C ALA A 644 -39.45 40.09 -36.36
N TRP A 645 -40.72 40.13 -36.79
CA TRP A 645 -41.82 40.63 -35.96
C TRP A 645 -41.99 39.85 -34.65
N ARG A 646 -41.93 38.51 -34.69
CA ARG A 646 -42.06 37.67 -33.47
C ARG A 646 -40.97 37.97 -32.46
N VAL A 647 -39.72 38.14 -32.90
CA VAL A 647 -38.61 38.51 -32.02
C VAL A 647 -38.82 39.89 -31.42
N LEU A 648 -39.21 40.87 -32.24
CA LEU A 648 -39.53 42.22 -31.76
C LEU A 648 -40.61 42.22 -30.69
N ASN A 649 -41.71 41.49 -30.91
CA ASN A 649 -42.86 41.50 -30.01
C ASN A 649 -42.61 40.72 -28.71
N GLN A 650 -41.81 39.64 -28.77
CA GLN A 650 -41.47 38.85 -27.58
C GLN A 650 -40.44 39.57 -26.69
N LEU A 651 -39.51 40.31 -27.29
CA LEU A 651 -38.40 40.98 -26.59
C LEU A 651 -38.61 42.49 -26.38
N SER A 652 -39.71 43.07 -26.86
CA SER A 652 -39.97 44.52 -26.85
C SER A 652 -40.03 45.15 -25.45
N SER A 653 -40.32 44.35 -24.42
CA SER A 653 -40.49 44.81 -23.04
C SER A 653 -39.22 44.76 -22.21
N GLY A 654 -38.10 44.23 -22.74
CA GLY A 654 -36.85 44.04 -21.99
C GLY A 654 -35.64 44.76 -22.57
N SER A 655 -34.55 44.78 -21.79
CA SER A 655 -33.30 45.49 -22.10
C SER A 655 -32.34 44.74 -23.05
N TRP A 656 -32.79 43.63 -23.66
CA TRP A 656 -31.95 42.77 -24.50
C TRP A 656 -31.64 43.35 -25.88
N LEU A 657 -32.54 44.17 -26.42
CA LEU A 657 -32.39 44.83 -27.73
C LEU A 657 -31.83 46.24 -27.55
N THR A 658 -30.74 46.54 -28.25
CA THR A 658 -30.27 47.93 -28.41
C THR A 658 -31.13 48.66 -29.44
N ALA A 659 -31.03 49.99 -29.48
CA ALA A 659 -31.75 50.81 -30.45
C ALA A 659 -31.41 50.42 -31.90
N GLU A 660 -30.15 50.02 -32.16
CA GLU A 660 -29.69 49.56 -33.48
C GLU A 660 -30.28 48.20 -33.86
N ASP A 661 -30.35 47.25 -32.92
CA ASP A 661 -30.98 45.94 -33.19
C ASP A 661 -32.47 46.09 -33.50
N ARG A 662 -33.14 47.00 -32.79
CA ARG A 662 -34.57 47.27 -32.97
C ARG A 662 -34.82 47.83 -34.36
N ALA A 663 -34.04 48.83 -34.77
CA ALA A 663 -34.13 49.41 -36.11
C ALA A 663 -33.85 48.36 -37.21
N LEU A 664 -32.90 47.45 -36.98
CA LEU A 664 -32.59 46.37 -37.91
C LEU A 664 -33.73 45.36 -38.04
N LEU A 665 -34.32 44.93 -36.92
CA LEU A 665 -35.45 44.00 -36.92
C LEU A 665 -36.73 44.64 -37.47
N GLU A 666 -36.93 45.95 -37.28
CA GLU A 666 -38.03 46.70 -37.89
C GLU A 666 -37.85 46.82 -39.40
N LYS A 667 -36.63 47.13 -39.87
CA LYS A 667 -36.26 47.09 -41.30
C LYS A 667 -36.50 45.70 -41.90
N ALA A 668 -36.20 44.63 -41.14
CA ALA A 668 -36.44 43.25 -41.57
C ALA A 668 -37.92 42.87 -41.58
N ARG A 669 -38.72 43.37 -40.63
CA ARG A 669 -40.17 43.18 -40.59
C ARG A 669 -40.87 43.85 -41.78
N ASP A 670 -40.42 45.04 -42.15
CA ASP A 670 -41.06 45.86 -43.17
C ASP A 670 -40.45 45.64 -44.57
N TRP A 671 -39.63 44.59 -44.74
CA TRP A 671 -38.98 44.25 -46.00
C TRP A 671 -39.95 43.55 -46.97
N ASP A 672 -40.23 44.19 -48.11
CA ASP A 672 -41.15 43.68 -49.14
C ASP A 672 -40.48 43.46 -50.52
N SER A 673 -39.16 43.64 -50.63
CA SER A 673 -38.44 43.56 -51.90
C SER A 673 -38.04 42.13 -52.26
N GLU A 674 -38.18 41.75 -53.53
CA GLU A 674 -37.72 40.47 -54.09
C GLU A 674 -36.18 40.34 -54.16
N SER A 675 -35.44 41.42 -53.89
CA SER A 675 -33.98 41.42 -53.83
C SER A 675 -33.45 40.90 -52.48
N ALA A 676 -32.26 40.28 -52.49
CA ALA A 676 -31.65 39.75 -51.27
C ALA A 676 -31.38 40.90 -50.27
N PRO A 677 -31.90 40.82 -49.02
CA PRO A 677 -31.68 41.89 -48.07
C PRO A 677 -30.19 42.04 -47.73
N ASP A 678 -29.68 43.27 -47.85
CA ASP A 678 -28.29 43.62 -47.59
C ASP A 678 -27.89 43.49 -46.11
N PHE A 679 -28.89 43.44 -45.22
CA PHE A 679 -28.73 43.38 -43.77
C PHE A 679 -28.70 41.96 -43.18
N LEU A 680 -28.79 40.89 -43.98
CA LEU A 680 -28.74 39.51 -43.48
C LEU A 680 -27.47 39.18 -42.66
N PRO A 681 -26.26 39.60 -43.06
CA PRO A 681 -25.06 39.38 -42.23
C PRO A 681 -25.13 40.12 -40.88
N ALA A 682 -25.73 41.31 -40.84
CA ALA A 682 -25.95 42.03 -39.59
C ALA A 682 -27.00 41.31 -38.72
N MET A 683 -28.02 40.70 -39.33
CA MET A 683 -29.03 39.93 -38.60
C MET A 683 -28.45 38.67 -37.95
N GLU A 684 -27.45 38.05 -38.57
CA GLU A 684 -26.71 36.92 -37.97
C GLU A 684 -25.95 37.34 -36.71
N LEU A 685 -25.29 38.50 -36.73
CA LEU A 685 -24.62 39.06 -35.55
C LEU A 685 -25.60 39.37 -34.42
N VAL A 686 -26.76 39.96 -34.73
CA VAL A 686 -27.81 40.23 -33.73
C VAL A 686 -28.36 38.93 -33.16
N LYS A 687 -28.63 37.93 -34.00
CA LYS A 687 -29.12 36.61 -33.57
C LYS A 687 -28.14 35.93 -32.61
N ASN A 688 -26.86 35.89 -32.95
CA ASN A 688 -25.84 35.24 -32.13
C ASN A 688 -25.66 35.97 -30.80
N ARG A 689 -25.57 37.31 -30.82
CA ARG A 689 -25.45 38.12 -29.59
C ARG A 689 -26.66 37.95 -28.66
N LEU A 690 -27.88 37.91 -29.20
CA LEU A 690 -29.09 37.69 -28.41
C LEU A 690 -29.12 36.28 -27.82
N LEU A 691 -28.70 35.26 -28.58
CA LEU A 691 -28.59 33.89 -28.07
C LEU A 691 -27.54 33.78 -26.97
N ASP A 692 -26.40 34.42 -27.12
CA ASP A 692 -25.35 34.45 -26.10
C ASP A 692 -25.84 35.18 -24.84
N ALA A 693 -26.48 36.35 -24.99
CA ALA A 693 -27.03 37.11 -23.86
C ALA A 693 -28.14 36.36 -23.11
N LEU A 694 -29.04 35.67 -23.83
CA LEU A 694 -30.13 34.88 -23.23
C LEU A 694 -29.62 33.58 -22.61
N GLN A 695 -28.57 32.96 -23.17
CA GLN A 695 -27.91 31.79 -22.58
C GLN A 695 -27.07 32.16 -21.35
N LEU A 696 -26.43 33.34 -21.33
CA LEU A 696 -25.74 33.89 -20.15
C LEU A 696 -26.72 34.35 -19.04
N SER A 697 -27.97 34.65 -19.41
CA SER A 697 -29.06 34.95 -18.46
C SER A 697 -29.68 33.70 -17.84
N THR A 698 -29.35 32.50 -18.35
CA THR A 698 -29.58 31.23 -17.67
C THR A 698 -28.34 30.94 -16.81
N PRO A 699 -28.33 31.22 -15.49
CA PRO A 699 -27.08 31.23 -14.76
C PRO A 699 -26.51 29.80 -14.64
N PRO A 700 -25.24 29.55 -14.99
CA PRO A 700 -24.52 28.47 -14.36
C PRO A 700 -24.43 28.84 -12.87
N SER A 701 -25.17 28.12 -12.03
CA SER A 701 -25.06 28.14 -10.56
C SER A 701 -24.72 29.52 -9.96
N ARG A 702 -25.73 30.30 -9.55
CA ARG A 702 -25.50 31.13 -8.35
C ARG A 702 -24.98 30.15 -7.30
N THR A 703 -23.79 30.36 -6.76
CA THR A 703 -23.37 29.72 -5.51
C THR A 703 -24.58 29.88 -4.59
N PRO A 704 -25.26 28.81 -4.18
CA PRO A 704 -26.52 29.00 -3.47
C PRO A 704 -26.21 29.84 -2.24
N LEU A 705 -26.96 30.91 -2.03
CA LEU A 705 -26.79 31.68 -0.79
C LEU A 705 -27.55 30.92 0.28
N VAL A 706 -26.96 30.82 1.46
CA VAL A 706 -27.60 30.11 2.57
C VAL A 706 -28.90 30.82 2.91
N ASN A 707 -30.04 30.14 2.67
CA ASN A 707 -31.35 30.70 2.99
C ASN A 707 -31.58 30.69 4.52
N SER A 708 -31.84 31.86 5.10
CA SER A 708 -32.06 32.04 6.54
C SER A 708 -33.30 31.31 7.07
N GLU A 709 -34.35 31.15 6.27
CA GLU A 709 -35.53 30.37 6.67
C GLU A 709 -35.21 28.89 6.83
N VAL A 710 -34.35 28.35 5.95
CA VAL A 710 -33.90 26.95 6.01
C VAL A 710 -33.04 26.71 7.24
N ILE A 711 -32.12 27.63 7.55
CA ILE A 711 -31.30 27.55 8.77
C ILE A 711 -32.19 27.56 10.02
N ASN A 712 -33.12 28.52 10.11
CA ASN A 712 -33.98 28.67 11.29
C ASN A 712 -34.81 27.40 11.57
N VAL A 713 -35.34 26.77 10.52
CA VAL A 713 -36.08 25.52 10.64
C VAL A 713 -35.19 24.36 11.08
N LEU A 714 -33.97 24.24 10.53
CA LEU A 714 -33.02 23.20 10.91
C LEU A 714 -32.53 23.36 12.35
N ASP A 715 -32.25 24.59 12.79
CA ASP A 715 -31.86 24.91 14.17
C ASP A 715 -32.97 24.56 15.16
N GLU A 716 -34.23 24.83 14.81
CA GLU A 716 -35.37 24.48 15.63
C GLU A 716 -35.62 22.96 15.68
N MET A 717 -35.40 22.25 14.57
CA MET A 717 -35.41 20.77 14.54
C MET A 717 -34.33 20.18 15.45
N ILE A 718 -33.11 20.73 15.42
CA ILE A 718 -32.01 20.29 16.28
C ILE A 718 -32.36 20.54 17.75
N SER A 719 -32.84 21.73 18.10
CA SER A 719 -33.23 22.10 19.46
C SER A 719 -34.35 21.21 20.01
N THR A 720 -35.36 20.92 19.18
CA THR A 720 -36.48 20.05 19.52
C THR A 720 -36.01 18.61 19.79
N LEU A 721 -35.20 18.04 18.89
CA LEU A 721 -34.70 16.69 19.07
C LEU A 721 -33.69 16.57 20.20
N ASP A 722 -32.86 17.60 20.46
CA ASP A 722 -32.00 17.67 21.64
C ASP A 722 -32.83 17.63 22.93
N LYS A 723 -33.98 18.32 22.97
CA LYS A 723 -34.92 18.24 24.12
C LYS A 723 -35.51 16.83 24.25
N CYS A 724 -35.91 16.19 23.16
CA CYS A 724 -36.40 14.80 23.20
C CYS A 724 -35.31 13.83 23.70
N VAL A 725 -34.06 13.97 23.24
CA VAL A 725 -32.92 13.16 23.71
C VAL A 725 -32.65 13.38 25.20
N ARG A 726 -32.75 14.63 25.69
CA ARG A 726 -32.57 14.97 27.11
C ARG A 726 -33.72 14.45 27.99
N ASN A 727 -34.97 14.60 27.55
CA ASN A 727 -36.14 14.14 28.28
C ASN A 727 -36.18 12.60 28.35
N ALA A 728 -35.85 11.91 27.26
CA ALA A 728 -35.65 10.47 27.23
C ALA A 728 -34.46 9.99 28.10
N SER A 729 -33.51 10.88 28.42
CA SER A 729 -32.42 10.61 29.36
C SER A 729 -32.84 10.82 30.82
N ALA A 730 -33.78 11.72 31.09
CA ALA A 730 -34.29 12.02 32.44
C ALA A 730 -35.32 10.98 32.94
N GLU A 731 -36.20 10.49 32.08
CA GLU A 731 -37.19 9.45 32.44
C GLU A 731 -36.53 8.10 32.79
N GLY A 732 -35.36 7.81 32.23
CA GLY A 732 -34.56 6.62 32.59
C GLY A 732 -33.82 6.73 33.94
N ALA A 733 -33.70 7.93 34.51
CA ALA A 733 -33.07 8.13 35.83
C ALA A 733 -34.09 8.06 36.98
N GLY A 734 -35.39 8.22 36.69
CA GLY A 734 -36.47 8.22 37.70
C GLY A 734 -36.85 6.84 38.26
N TYR A 735 -36.41 5.74 37.64
CA TYR A 735 -36.73 4.36 38.06
C TYR A 735 -35.61 3.66 38.86
N GLY A 736 -34.58 4.39 39.32
CA GLY A 736 -33.44 3.82 40.05
C GLY A 736 -33.30 4.26 41.52
N ALA A 737 -34.19 5.09 42.06
CA ALA A 737 -33.98 5.72 43.37
C ALA A 737 -35.25 5.79 44.24
N ARG A 738 -35.96 4.66 44.44
CA ARG A 738 -36.88 4.47 45.57
C ARG A 738 -36.96 2.99 45.95
N THR A 739 -36.00 2.50 46.72
CA THR A 739 -36.17 1.43 47.73
C THR A 739 -34.83 1.12 48.37
N THR A 740 -34.52 1.79 49.49
CA THR A 740 -33.75 1.22 50.61
C THR A 740 -33.86 2.22 51.76
N ASP A 741 -34.94 2.13 52.54
CA ASP A 741 -34.89 2.56 53.93
C ASP A 741 -35.90 1.76 54.76
N SER A 742 -35.40 0.68 55.38
CA SER A 742 -35.98 0.07 56.57
C SER A 742 -34.94 -0.87 57.17
N GLY A 743 -34.29 -0.40 58.24
CA GLY A 743 -33.39 -1.18 59.09
C GLY A 743 -34.09 -2.30 59.86
N PRO A 744 -33.31 -3.13 60.58
CA PRO A 744 -33.75 -4.43 61.07
C PRO A 744 -34.52 -4.31 62.39
N ALA A 745 -35.56 -5.14 62.56
CA ALA A 745 -36.15 -5.43 63.85
C ALA A 745 -36.27 -6.95 64.03
N LYS A 746 -35.46 -7.45 64.97
CA LYS A 746 -35.39 -8.79 65.59
C LYS A 746 -34.82 -9.94 64.77
#